data_AF-A0A321LET9-F1
#
_entry.id   AF-A0A321LET9-F1
#
_cell.length_a   1.000
_cell.length_b   1.000
_cell.length_c   1.000
_cell.angle_alpha   90.00
_cell.angle_beta   90.00
_cell.angle_gamma   90.00
#
_symmetry.space_group_name_H-M   'P 1'
#
loop_
_entity.id
_entity.type
_entity.pdbx_description
1 polymer ?
#
loop_
_entity_poly.entity_id
_entity_poly.type
_entity_poly.pdbx_seq_one_letter_code
_entity_poly.pdbx_strand_id
1 'polypeptide(L)'
;MELPVVILPDPPVNKGLDYVYLKEEGTRLVQELSGDIWTDYNESDPGVTTLEQLCYALTELSYRAEFPLKDLLIDRPNGRIRTRRQALFIPRRIYTCNALTENDYRKLIVDRVSGVENVWLTHYDSRDPERSVNGLYDIWVYAPGLGPLICVPDEVKQLARRVRRVYCRNRSLCEDLHRVHILEPLRTVVEAAVTIGNSQTADAVLAGIFFNVGNLIAPELRREPLKSLMDRGVSPDEIFNGPLLTNGFIDSVQLQAKASKIPVQEIARAIAHSSGVLSVRSLRVRVENQPRPFERNQSIPVEMKNILSLDTDAGPGGRFTIKLFKNGIECKPTPSRVKVELDRLWSEYRRTYRLLPQYKEYFSVPKGEYREIEQYYSIQNQFPNAYGISYYGTPEDSTTERKAQAKQFKGYLMVFDQLMADFFAQLARVRDLYSTDPRLVNTYFYQYLYDSVPDVKPLLDHDYREGLPRIVEGEDPFTARRNRFLDVLLALYAEKLDASSLAETSCENEQGGDGEDLVEAKLALLKRLVSSTHNRGRGFDYLAAPSPGNIAGMEIKSRIQLGISWRERRPLISVLDELGLEIAESESTASIGRPANRFGEHIEEEFIPVTRLTTNPEAWQEAASAVLRGQRATEEFLSAASDFVNYRAGQLPGEGAVTLVCRDCRDKEWLLVGKYPDLDAAAAAARAIAWITQLVNRWSRELYVVEHTLLRFGRLRSSDKPRPETDNECDRDSGYEPPAVPFVYSFTISVIVSTAMAVEIGSEYQTTVREIIRANTPAHIVAEFCFLRPRGMYSFESLYWAWREALRNGDIDKIARTSARLREFLEGCRADSEAEAHFD
;
A
#
# COMPACT_ATOMS: atom_id res chain seq x y z
N MET A 1 22.84 -18.97 -30.73
CA MET A 1 22.73 -20.22 -31.51
C MET A 1 21.79 -21.10 -30.74
N GLU A 2 20.55 -21.24 -31.21
CA GLU A 2 19.66 -22.27 -30.68
C GLU A 2 20.26 -23.63 -31.06
N LEU A 3 20.38 -24.52 -30.08
CA LEU A 3 20.81 -25.89 -30.31
C LEU A 3 19.83 -26.56 -31.29
N PRO A 4 20.30 -27.42 -32.19
CA PRO A 4 19.40 -28.16 -33.07
C PRO A 4 18.39 -28.95 -32.22
N VAL A 5 17.12 -28.96 -32.66
CA VAL A 5 16.09 -29.77 -32.03
C VAL A 5 16.44 -31.23 -32.23
N VAL A 6 16.91 -31.89 -31.18
CA VAL A 6 17.20 -33.32 -31.17
C VAL A 6 15.98 -34.03 -30.61
N ILE A 7 15.43 -34.99 -31.37
CA ILE A 7 14.42 -35.91 -30.85
C ILE A 7 15.11 -36.77 -29.79
N LEU A 8 14.75 -36.59 -28.52
CA LEU A 8 15.25 -37.42 -27.44
C LEU A 8 14.65 -38.83 -27.59
N PRO A 9 15.45 -39.89 -27.43
CA PRO A 9 14.96 -41.27 -27.54
C PRO A 9 14.12 -41.70 -26.33
N ASP A 10 14.26 -40.98 -25.20
CA ASP A 10 13.55 -41.29 -23.97
C ASP A 10 12.11 -40.74 -24.02
N PRO A 11 11.11 -41.47 -23.49
CA PRO A 11 9.73 -40.99 -23.42
C PRO A 11 9.65 -39.71 -22.57
N PRO A 12 8.69 -38.81 -22.88
CA PRO A 12 8.55 -37.56 -22.14
C PRO A 12 8.15 -37.83 -20.68
N VAL A 13 8.71 -37.07 -19.75
CA VAL A 13 8.40 -37.19 -18.32
C VAL A 13 6.92 -36.93 -18.04
N ASN A 14 6.32 -35.97 -18.76
CA ASN A 14 4.88 -35.76 -18.72
C ASN A 14 4.19 -36.81 -19.59
N LYS A 15 3.53 -37.76 -18.93
CA LYS A 15 2.72 -38.82 -19.55
C LYS A 15 1.64 -38.30 -20.50
N GLY A 16 1.15 -37.07 -20.31
CA GLY A 16 0.21 -36.44 -21.23
C GLY A 16 0.80 -36.10 -22.60
N LEU A 17 2.14 -36.07 -22.74
CA LEU A 17 2.84 -35.92 -24.01
C LEU A 17 3.22 -37.27 -24.64
N ASP A 18 3.10 -38.36 -23.88
CA ASP A 18 3.46 -39.70 -24.34
C ASP A 18 2.24 -40.36 -24.99
N TYR A 19 2.17 -40.29 -26.32
CA TYR A 19 1.10 -40.92 -27.09
C TYR A 19 0.98 -42.42 -26.83
N VAL A 20 2.12 -43.13 -26.71
CA VAL A 20 2.11 -44.60 -26.52
C VAL A 20 1.49 -44.92 -25.17
N TYR A 21 1.93 -44.23 -24.11
CA TYR A 21 1.33 -44.36 -22.79
C TYR A 21 -0.17 -44.05 -22.79
N LEU A 22 -0.60 -42.95 -23.43
CA LEU A 22 -2.02 -42.58 -23.50
C LEU A 22 -2.85 -43.65 -24.22
N LYS A 23 -2.34 -44.21 -25.32
CA LYS A 23 -3.00 -45.30 -26.06
C LYS A 23 -3.10 -46.56 -25.22
N GLU A 24 -2.04 -46.96 -24.53
CA GLU A 24 -2.02 -48.13 -23.64
C GLU A 24 -3.02 -47.97 -22.50
N GLU A 25 -3.01 -46.83 -21.81
CA GLU A 25 -3.90 -46.54 -20.69
C GLU A 25 -5.36 -46.41 -21.15
N GLY A 26 -5.60 -45.72 -22.26
CA GLY A 26 -6.92 -45.62 -22.87
C GLY A 26 -7.49 -46.99 -23.26
N THR A 27 -6.66 -47.85 -23.85
CA THR A 27 -7.06 -49.22 -24.21
C THR A 27 -7.39 -50.03 -22.97
N ARG A 28 -6.56 -49.94 -21.92
CA ARG A 28 -6.80 -50.58 -20.63
C ARG A 28 -8.12 -50.16 -20.01
N LEU A 29 -8.44 -48.86 -20.01
CA LEU A 29 -9.69 -48.32 -19.48
C LEU A 29 -10.92 -48.80 -20.27
N VAL A 30 -10.83 -48.83 -21.60
CA VAL A 30 -11.92 -49.35 -22.44
C VAL A 30 -12.13 -50.84 -22.19
N GLN A 31 -11.07 -51.64 -22.09
CA GLN A 31 -11.16 -53.07 -21.75
C GLN A 31 -11.82 -53.31 -20.39
N GLU A 32 -11.47 -52.50 -19.40
CA GLU A 32 -12.06 -52.59 -18.06
C GLU A 32 -13.55 -52.22 -18.07
N LEU A 33 -13.94 -51.19 -18.82
CA LEU A 33 -15.31 -50.68 -18.84
C LEU A 33 -16.27 -51.46 -19.75
N SER A 34 -15.76 -52.06 -20.84
CA SER A 34 -16.61 -52.65 -21.89
C SER A 34 -16.10 -53.96 -22.47
N GLY A 35 -15.09 -54.60 -21.88
CA GLY A 35 -14.47 -55.83 -22.40
C GLY A 35 -15.40 -57.04 -22.55
N ASP A 36 -16.55 -57.04 -21.86
CA ASP A 36 -17.59 -58.06 -22.03
C ASP A 36 -18.45 -57.84 -23.29
N ILE A 37 -18.41 -56.63 -23.89
CA ILE A 37 -19.24 -56.21 -25.03
C ILE A 37 -18.37 -55.94 -26.26
N TRP A 38 -17.31 -55.14 -26.12
CA TRP A 38 -16.38 -54.81 -27.19
C TRP A 38 -15.10 -55.62 -26.98
N THR A 39 -14.89 -56.65 -27.79
CA THR A 39 -13.79 -57.61 -27.60
C THR A 39 -12.67 -57.49 -28.65
N ASP A 40 -12.90 -56.73 -29.72
CA ASP A 40 -11.95 -56.56 -30.83
C ASP A 40 -11.23 -55.21 -30.72
N TYR A 41 -9.93 -55.25 -30.44
CA TYR A 41 -9.07 -54.07 -30.27
C TYR A 41 -8.00 -53.96 -31.37
N ASN A 42 -8.26 -54.53 -32.54
CA ASN A 42 -7.37 -54.41 -33.69
C ASN A 42 -7.43 -53.01 -34.33
N GLU A 43 -6.36 -52.59 -35.00
CA GLU A 43 -6.25 -51.27 -35.66
C GLU A 43 -7.30 -51.05 -36.77
N SER A 44 -7.90 -52.12 -37.29
CA SER A 44 -8.99 -52.03 -38.26
C SER A 44 -10.33 -51.61 -37.65
N ASP A 45 -10.47 -51.66 -36.33
CA ASP A 45 -11.71 -51.29 -35.63
C ASP A 45 -11.86 -49.75 -35.56
N PRO A 46 -13.02 -49.17 -35.99
CA PRO A 46 -13.25 -47.73 -35.95
C PRO A 46 -13.25 -47.10 -34.55
N GLY A 47 -13.61 -47.86 -33.52
CA GLY A 47 -13.51 -47.45 -32.13
C GLY A 47 -12.07 -47.33 -31.68
N VAL A 48 -11.19 -48.25 -32.09
CA VAL A 48 -9.73 -48.15 -31.83
C VAL A 48 -9.16 -46.94 -32.54
N THR A 49 -9.53 -46.72 -33.81
CA THR A 49 -9.13 -45.50 -34.54
C THR A 49 -9.57 -44.24 -33.79
N THR A 50 -10.79 -44.23 -33.24
CA THR A 50 -11.32 -43.10 -32.46
C THR A 50 -10.51 -42.86 -31.19
N LEU A 51 -10.19 -43.93 -30.46
CA LEU A 51 -9.35 -43.86 -29.26
C LEU A 51 -7.95 -43.31 -29.59
N GLU A 52 -7.34 -43.74 -30.68
CA GLU A 52 -6.05 -43.24 -31.13
C GLU A 52 -6.07 -41.75 -31.44
N GLN A 53 -7.08 -41.26 -32.16
CA GLN A 53 -7.20 -39.83 -32.46
C GLN A 53 -7.42 -39.00 -31.20
N LEU A 54 -8.23 -39.50 -30.25
CA LEU A 54 -8.41 -38.86 -28.96
C LEU A 54 -7.10 -38.81 -28.16
N CYS A 55 -6.34 -39.91 -28.11
CA CYS A 55 -5.04 -39.96 -27.45
C CYS A 55 -4.06 -38.96 -28.07
N TYR A 56 -4.02 -38.85 -29.41
CA TYR A 56 -3.19 -37.87 -30.10
C TYR A 56 -3.61 -36.44 -29.76
N ALA A 57 -4.92 -36.13 -29.76
CA ALA A 57 -5.41 -34.81 -29.39
C ALA A 57 -5.06 -34.41 -27.95
N LEU A 58 -5.10 -35.35 -27.00
CA LEU A 58 -4.69 -35.12 -25.61
C LEU A 58 -3.20 -34.71 -25.49
N THR A 59 -2.34 -35.16 -26.41
CA THR A 59 -0.94 -34.71 -26.44
C THR A 59 -0.82 -33.21 -26.70
N GLU A 60 -1.70 -32.65 -27.54
CA GLU A 60 -1.71 -31.21 -27.83
C GLU A 60 -2.17 -30.39 -26.62
N LEU A 61 -3.19 -30.87 -25.90
CA LEU A 61 -3.67 -30.23 -24.66
C LEU A 61 -2.52 -30.11 -23.65
N SER A 62 -1.81 -31.21 -23.43
CA SER A 62 -0.66 -31.26 -22.53
C SER A 62 0.49 -30.37 -23.02
N TYR A 63 0.79 -30.41 -24.32
CA TYR A 63 1.84 -29.58 -24.93
C TYR A 63 1.61 -28.09 -24.73
N ARG A 64 0.38 -27.60 -24.96
CA ARG A 64 0.08 -26.17 -24.76
C ARG A 64 0.03 -25.79 -23.28
N ALA A 65 -0.39 -26.70 -22.41
CA ALA A 65 -0.40 -26.48 -20.96
C ALA A 65 1.02 -26.32 -20.37
N GLU A 66 2.04 -26.90 -21.02
CA GLU A 66 3.45 -26.77 -20.64
C GLU A 66 4.15 -25.51 -21.17
N PHE A 67 3.45 -24.63 -21.89
CA PHE A 67 4.06 -23.37 -22.32
C PHE A 67 4.60 -22.57 -21.12
N PRO A 68 5.76 -21.89 -21.28
CA PRO A 68 6.36 -21.11 -20.21
C PRO A 68 5.35 -20.14 -19.59
N LEU A 69 5.31 -20.03 -18.27
CA LEU A 69 4.36 -19.14 -17.57
C LEU A 69 4.43 -17.68 -18.09
N LYS A 70 5.63 -17.21 -18.44
CA LYS A 70 5.83 -15.87 -19.03
C LYS A 70 5.04 -15.66 -20.32
N ASP A 71 4.76 -16.73 -21.08
CA ASP A 71 4.02 -16.72 -22.34
C ASP A 71 2.50 -16.78 -22.07
N LEU A 72 2.09 -17.58 -21.08
CA LEU A 72 0.68 -17.66 -20.63
C LEU A 72 0.16 -16.35 -20.03
N LEU A 73 1.05 -15.54 -19.41
CA LEU A 73 0.68 -14.30 -18.71
C LEU A 73 0.74 -13.04 -19.58
N ILE A 74 1.03 -13.14 -20.88
CA ILE A 74 1.15 -11.99 -21.78
C ILE A 74 -0.19 -11.28 -21.96
N ASP A 75 -0.17 -9.95 -21.97
CA ASP A 75 -1.30 -9.15 -22.45
C ASP A 75 -1.24 -8.96 -23.97
N ARG A 76 -2.36 -9.27 -24.64
CA ARG A 76 -2.55 -8.96 -26.07
C ARG A 76 -2.78 -7.44 -26.22
N PRO A 77 -2.20 -6.76 -27.21
CA PRO A 77 -1.34 -7.27 -28.29
C PRO A 77 0.17 -7.03 -28.09
N ASN A 78 0.62 -6.51 -26.95
CA ASN A 78 1.96 -5.89 -26.85
C ASN A 78 3.09 -6.81 -26.39
N GLY A 79 2.83 -8.10 -26.12
CA GLY A 79 3.86 -9.06 -25.72
C GLY A 79 4.43 -8.83 -24.31
N ARG A 80 3.76 -8.01 -23.48
CA ARG A 80 4.25 -7.64 -22.14
C ARG A 80 3.36 -8.24 -21.06
N ILE A 81 3.99 -8.62 -19.96
CA ILE A 81 3.29 -9.05 -18.74
C ILE A 81 2.96 -7.81 -17.91
N ARG A 82 1.68 -7.49 -17.71
CA ARG A 82 1.27 -6.46 -16.75
C ARG A 82 1.27 -7.01 -15.32
N THR A 83 2.44 -7.22 -14.73
CA THR A 83 2.57 -7.88 -13.41
C THR A 83 1.65 -7.34 -12.30
N ARG A 84 1.33 -6.03 -12.29
CA ARG A 84 0.35 -5.45 -11.35
C ARG A 84 -1.04 -6.08 -11.45
N ARG A 85 -1.45 -6.48 -12.65
CA ARG A 85 -2.71 -7.18 -12.89
C ARG A 85 -2.73 -8.49 -12.12
N GLN A 86 -1.65 -9.26 -12.12
CA GLN A 86 -1.53 -10.52 -11.38
C GLN A 86 -1.03 -10.35 -9.94
N ALA A 87 -1.00 -9.12 -9.41
CA ALA A 87 -0.39 -8.81 -8.11
C ALA A 87 1.04 -9.36 -7.96
N LEU A 88 1.81 -9.43 -9.04
CA LEU A 88 3.22 -9.83 -9.04
C LEU A 88 4.10 -8.57 -8.93
N PHE A 89 4.84 -8.47 -7.83
CA PHE A 89 5.67 -7.31 -7.53
C PHE A 89 7.15 -7.58 -7.75
N ILE A 90 7.83 -6.62 -8.38
CA ILE A 90 9.28 -6.63 -8.50
C ILE A 90 9.97 -6.34 -7.15
N PRO A 91 11.18 -6.84 -6.90
CA PRO A 91 11.88 -6.74 -5.61
C PRO A 91 11.84 -5.34 -4.97
N ARG A 92 12.26 -4.31 -5.71
CA ARG A 92 12.31 -2.91 -5.22
C ARG A 92 10.97 -2.34 -4.72
N ARG A 93 9.84 -2.98 -5.05
CA ARG A 93 8.50 -2.55 -4.60
C ARG A 93 8.00 -3.31 -3.38
N ILE A 94 8.39 -4.57 -3.20
CA ILE A 94 7.81 -5.44 -2.17
C ILE A 94 8.78 -5.74 -1.02
N TYR A 95 10.08 -5.78 -1.27
CA TYR A 95 11.09 -6.00 -0.21
C TYR A 95 11.48 -4.74 0.54
N THR A 96 11.39 -3.57 -0.10
CA THR A 96 11.71 -2.32 0.59
C THR A 96 10.68 -2.03 1.68
N CYS A 97 11.13 -1.41 2.75
CA CYS A 97 10.29 -0.95 3.85
C CYS A 97 10.35 0.59 3.94
N ASN A 98 9.39 1.21 4.61
CA ASN A 98 9.54 2.60 5.02
C ASN A 98 10.74 2.74 5.98
N ALA A 99 11.32 3.94 6.10
CA ALA A 99 12.35 4.18 7.10
C ALA A 99 11.79 3.95 8.50
N LEU A 100 12.48 3.10 9.28
CA LEU A 100 12.08 2.71 10.63
C LEU A 100 13.16 3.03 11.66
N THR A 101 14.43 2.81 11.32
CA THR A 101 15.56 3.06 12.22
C THR A 101 16.20 4.42 11.97
N GLU A 102 16.96 4.91 12.94
CA GLU A 102 17.83 6.09 12.79
C GLU A 102 18.74 5.97 11.55
N ASN A 103 19.28 4.78 11.32
CA ASN A 103 20.13 4.49 10.18
C ASN A 103 19.37 4.54 8.85
N ASP A 104 18.11 4.11 8.81
CA ASP A 104 17.27 4.25 7.63
C ASP A 104 17.01 5.71 7.29
N TYR A 105 16.66 6.52 8.31
CA TYR A 105 16.49 7.97 8.14
C TYR A 105 17.79 8.63 7.66
N ARG A 106 18.94 8.25 8.23
CA ARG A 106 20.25 8.72 7.82
C ARG A 106 20.54 8.41 6.35
N LYS A 107 20.37 7.14 5.93
CA LYS A 107 20.53 6.73 4.51
C LYS A 107 19.59 7.53 3.61
N LEU A 108 18.33 7.68 4.01
CA LEU A 108 17.32 8.36 3.20
C LEU A 108 17.57 9.87 3.07
N ILE A 109 17.97 10.56 4.14
CA ILE A 109 18.26 12.00 4.10
C ILE A 109 19.49 12.26 3.22
N VAL A 110 20.56 11.48 3.37
CA VAL A 110 21.78 11.57 2.55
C VAL A 110 21.54 11.19 1.08
N ASP A 111 20.56 10.32 0.80
CA ASP A 111 20.14 9.99 -0.56
C ASP A 111 19.32 11.11 -1.22
N ARG A 112 18.47 11.82 -0.45
CA ARG A 112 17.44 12.72 -1.00
C ARG A 112 17.75 14.21 -0.90
N VAL A 113 18.62 14.62 0.02
CA VAL A 113 18.93 16.03 0.27
C VAL A 113 20.31 16.35 -0.27
N SER A 114 20.37 17.05 -1.41
CA SER A 114 21.63 17.52 -1.99
C SER A 114 22.39 18.43 -1.01
N GLY A 115 23.71 18.24 -0.94
CA GLY A 115 24.62 18.97 -0.06
C GLY A 115 24.74 18.40 1.36
N VAL A 116 24.02 17.31 1.68
CA VAL A 116 24.16 16.59 2.95
C VAL A 116 25.05 15.37 2.74
N GLU A 117 26.18 15.33 3.42
CA GLU A 117 27.14 14.21 3.31
C GLU A 117 27.06 13.24 4.49
N ASN A 118 26.53 13.69 5.62
CA ASN A 118 26.21 12.82 6.75
C ASN A 118 25.14 13.42 7.67
N VAL A 119 24.48 12.55 8.44
CA VAL A 119 23.43 12.92 9.40
C VAL A 119 23.50 12.01 10.62
N TRP A 120 23.18 12.53 11.80
CA TRP A 120 22.96 11.73 13.00
C TRP A 120 21.61 12.06 13.60
N LEU A 121 20.92 11.04 14.10
CA LEU A 121 19.68 11.19 14.84
C LEU A 121 19.97 10.92 16.31
N THR A 122 19.32 11.67 17.19
CA THR A 122 19.36 11.45 18.63
C THR A 122 17.95 11.62 19.18
N HIS A 123 17.58 10.79 20.15
CA HIS A 123 16.36 11.00 20.91
C HIS A 123 16.41 12.34 21.65
N TYR A 124 15.28 13.05 21.65
CA TYR A 124 15.10 14.25 22.44
C TYR A 124 14.55 13.86 23.81
N ASP A 125 15.38 14.05 24.83
CA ASP A 125 14.98 13.90 26.23
C ASP A 125 14.70 15.28 26.83
N SER A 126 13.43 15.53 27.16
CA SER A 126 13.04 16.74 27.90
C SER A 126 13.68 16.72 29.28
N ARG A 127 14.26 17.85 29.70
CA ARG A 127 14.75 18.03 31.08
C ARG A 127 13.60 18.15 32.10
N ASP A 128 12.39 18.41 31.60
CA ASP A 128 11.16 18.46 32.38
C ASP A 128 10.40 17.12 32.18
N PRO A 129 10.34 16.25 33.21
CA PRO A 129 9.64 14.97 33.15
C PRO A 129 8.16 15.11 32.82
N GLU A 130 7.50 16.18 33.26
CA GLU A 130 6.06 16.40 33.02
C GLU A 130 5.79 16.73 31.55
N ARG A 131 6.78 17.27 30.83
CA ARG A 131 6.73 17.58 29.40
C ARG A 131 7.41 16.53 28.51
N SER A 132 7.96 15.47 29.10
CA SER A 132 8.65 14.44 28.33
C SER A 132 7.69 13.70 27.40
N VAL A 133 8.06 13.63 26.12
CA VAL A 133 7.36 12.87 25.09
C VAL A 133 8.39 12.02 24.37
N ASN A 134 8.38 10.72 24.62
CA ASN A 134 9.20 9.76 23.87
C ASN A 134 8.81 9.73 22.39
N GLY A 135 9.75 9.36 21.53
CA GLY A 135 9.58 9.33 20.08
C GLY A 135 9.84 10.67 19.39
N LEU A 136 10.39 11.66 20.10
CA LEU A 136 10.89 12.89 19.51
C LEU A 136 12.37 12.78 19.16
N TYR A 137 12.74 13.28 17.97
CA TYR A 137 14.13 13.24 17.50
C TYR A 137 14.69 14.62 17.18
N ASP A 138 15.98 14.78 17.48
CA ASP A 138 16.83 15.82 16.92
C ASP A 138 17.69 15.24 15.78
N ILE A 139 17.73 15.96 14.66
CA ILE A 139 18.55 15.60 13.49
C ILE A 139 19.74 16.54 13.40
N TRP A 140 20.95 15.99 13.39
CA TRP A 140 22.21 16.73 13.26
C TRP A 140 22.82 16.52 11.87
N VAL A 141 22.89 17.59 11.09
CA VAL A 141 23.20 17.54 9.66
C VAL A 141 24.62 18.04 9.41
N TYR A 142 25.44 17.21 8.76
CA TYR A 142 26.73 17.62 8.20
C TYR A 142 26.60 17.98 6.72
N ALA A 143 26.89 19.24 6.41
CA ALA A 143 26.77 19.80 5.08
C ALA A 143 27.99 20.69 4.77
N PRO A 144 29.14 20.11 4.37
CA PRO A 144 30.40 20.84 4.18
C PRO A 144 30.36 21.87 3.05
N GLY A 145 29.37 21.80 2.16
CA GLY A 145 29.16 22.78 1.09
C GLY A 145 28.51 24.10 1.54
N LEU A 146 27.97 24.16 2.76
CA LEU A 146 27.51 25.43 3.34
C LEU A 146 28.72 26.18 3.89
N GLY A 147 28.87 27.45 3.48
CA GLY A 147 29.86 28.36 4.07
C GLY A 147 29.61 28.59 5.57
N PRO A 148 30.43 29.42 6.25
CA PRO A 148 30.24 29.73 7.65
C PRO A 148 28.77 30.12 7.93
N LEU A 149 28.15 29.51 8.95
CA LEU A 149 26.70 29.63 9.25
C LEU A 149 26.20 31.08 9.38
N ILE A 150 27.11 32.01 9.66
CA ILE A 150 26.88 33.45 9.82
C ILE A 150 26.56 34.13 8.46
N CYS A 151 27.00 33.57 7.34
CA CYS A 151 26.99 34.24 6.03
C CYS A 151 25.82 33.87 5.11
N VAL A 152 25.04 32.82 5.40
CA VAL A 152 23.90 32.37 4.57
C VAL A 152 22.71 31.83 5.40
N PRO A 153 22.04 32.66 6.22
CA PRO A 153 20.94 32.22 7.10
C PRO A 153 19.77 31.57 6.36
N ASP A 154 19.48 32.02 5.14
CA ASP A 154 18.36 31.49 4.35
C ASP A 154 18.66 30.11 3.75
N GLU A 155 19.89 29.84 3.35
CA GLU A 155 20.29 28.51 2.84
C GLU A 155 20.22 27.45 3.95
N VAL A 156 20.62 27.81 5.17
CA VAL A 156 20.51 26.98 6.37
C VAL A 156 19.05 26.63 6.66
N LYS A 157 18.15 27.63 6.64
CA LYS A 157 16.71 27.43 6.81
C LYS A 157 16.12 26.54 5.70
N GLN A 158 16.51 26.76 4.46
CA GLN A 158 16.06 25.95 3.33
C GLN A 158 16.54 24.49 3.44
N LEU A 159 17.80 24.27 3.83
CA LEU A 159 18.33 22.93 4.03
C LEU A 159 17.57 22.20 5.14
N ALA A 160 17.38 22.84 6.30
CA ALA A 160 16.60 22.28 7.40
C ALA A 160 15.16 21.94 6.99
N ARG A 161 14.51 22.79 6.18
CA ARG A 161 13.18 22.51 5.60
C ARG A 161 13.19 21.29 4.68
N ARG A 162 14.20 21.13 3.81
CA ARG A 162 14.33 19.95 2.94
C ARG A 162 14.51 18.66 3.75
N VAL A 163 15.36 18.69 4.78
CA VAL A 163 15.55 17.56 5.71
C VAL A 163 14.25 17.22 6.43
N ARG A 164 13.58 18.20 7.03
CA ARG A 164 12.26 18.03 7.68
C ARG A 164 11.24 17.42 6.72
N ARG A 165 11.19 17.88 5.47
CA ARG A 165 10.27 17.36 4.46
C ARG A 165 10.51 15.89 4.14
N VAL A 166 11.78 15.48 4.03
CA VAL A 166 12.15 14.06 3.82
C VAL A 166 11.75 13.22 5.02
N TYR A 167 12.04 13.67 6.24
CA TYR A 167 11.64 12.96 7.46
C TYR A 167 10.11 12.84 7.57
N CYS A 168 9.36 13.95 7.53
CA CYS A 168 7.90 13.94 7.70
C CYS A 168 7.18 13.04 6.67
N ARG A 169 7.73 12.92 5.46
CA ARG A 169 7.18 12.02 4.43
C ARG A 169 7.38 10.54 4.78
N ASN A 170 8.33 10.17 5.62
CA ASN A 170 8.70 8.78 5.94
C ASN A 170 8.66 8.49 7.46
N ARG A 171 8.08 9.40 8.24
CA ARG A 171 8.01 9.37 9.70
C ARG A 171 7.24 8.13 10.18
N SER A 172 7.73 7.46 11.21
CA SER A 172 6.99 6.37 11.86
C SER A 172 5.79 6.89 12.65
N LEU A 173 4.81 6.04 12.89
CA LEU A 173 3.65 6.33 13.72
C LEU A 173 4.12 6.66 15.15
N CYS A 174 3.53 7.69 15.76
CA CYS A 174 3.86 8.20 17.10
C CYS A 174 5.28 8.78 17.28
N GLU A 175 6.06 8.98 16.22
CA GLU A 175 7.39 9.61 16.31
C GLU A 175 7.42 10.97 15.61
N ASP A 176 8.09 12.02 16.09
CA ASP A 176 8.13 13.30 15.37
C ASP A 176 9.45 14.05 15.57
N LEU A 177 9.68 15.11 14.81
CA LEU A 177 10.85 15.96 15.00
C LEU A 177 10.63 16.98 16.10
N HIS A 178 11.59 17.05 17.01
CA HIS A 178 11.80 18.22 17.84
C HIS A 178 12.52 19.30 17.01
N ARG A 179 13.75 19.04 16.56
CA ARG A 179 14.52 20.04 15.78
C ARG A 179 15.48 19.44 14.75
N VAL A 180 15.82 20.24 13.75
CA VAL A 180 16.91 19.98 12.79
C VAL A 180 18.03 20.98 13.07
N HIS A 181 19.21 20.47 13.34
CA HIS A 181 20.44 21.20 13.64
C HIS A 181 21.43 21.05 12.49
N ILE A 182 22.03 22.16 12.06
CA ILE A 182 23.18 22.11 11.14
C ILE A 182 24.44 22.17 12.00
N LEU A 183 25.38 21.25 11.77
CA LEU A 183 26.62 21.19 12.55
C LEU A 183 27.53 22.38 12.25
N GLU A 184 28.07 22.96 13.31
CA GLU A 184 29.01 24.07 13.24
C GLU A 184 30.44 23.54 13.01
N PRO A 185 31.10 23.90 11.90
CA PRO A 185 32.47 23.48 11.65
C PRO A 185 33.44 24.21 12.58
N LEU A 186 34.32 23.45 13.25
CA LEU A 186 35.43 23.98 14.04
C LEU A 186 36.73 23.83 13.25
N ARG A 187 37.35 24.96 12.89
CA ARG A 187 38.61 24.93 12.13
C ARG A 187 39.69 24.15 12.89
N THR A 188 40.26 23.16 12.24
CA THR A 188 41.23 22.21 12.82
C THR A 188 42.50 22.18 12.00
N VAL A 189 43.61 22.62 12.58
CA VAL A 189 44.92 22.69 11.94
C VAL A 189 45.80 21.55 12.44
N VAL A 190 46.30 20.73 11.53
CA VAL A 190 47.23 19.64 11.84
C VAL A 190 48.66 20.08 11.52
N GLU A 191 49.54 19.99 12.51
CA GLU A 191 50.98 20.23 12.38
C GLU A 191 51.71 18.90 12.49
N ALA A 192 52.52 18.55 11.48
CA ALA A 192 53.31 17.32 11.51
C ALA A 192 54.53 17.42 10.58
N ALA A 193 55.56 16.63 10.87
CA ALA A 193 56.67 16.37 9.97
C ALA A 193 56.53 14.94 9.42
N VAL A 194 56.31 14.82 8.10
CA VAL A 194 56.01 13.56 7.43
C VAL A 194 57.12 13.21 6.46
N THR A 195 57.72 12.03 6.62
CA THR A 195 58.68 11.50 5.63
C THR A 195 57.93 10.75 4.55
N ILE A 196 58.20 11.06 3.29
CA ILE A 196 57.54 10.47 2.13
C ILE A 196 58.52 9.67 1.27
N GLY A 197 58.00 8.66 0.57
CA GLY A 197 58.76 7.84 -0.37
C GLY A 197 58.95 8.48 -1.74
N ASN A 198 59.44 7.67 -2.70
CA ASN A 198 59.66 8.10 -4.09
C ASN A 198 58.52 7.75 -5.05
N SER A 199 57.49 7.03 -4.58
CA SER A 199 56.43 6.47 -5.42
C SER A 199 55.45 7.51 -5.97
N GLN A 200 55.31 8.66 -5.33
CA GLN A 200 54.32 9.69 -5.68
C GLN A 200 54.91 11.11 -5.55
N THR A 201 54.21 12.09 -6.13
CA THR A 201 54.56 13.51 -5.97
C THR A 201 54.18 14.00 -4.57
N ALA A 202 54.92 14.99 -4.05
CA ALA A 202 54.61 15.59 -2.75
C ALA A 202 53.20 16.21 -2.71
N ASP A 203 52.75 16.76 -3.85
CA ASP A 203 51.39 17.31 -4.02
C ASP A 203 50.32 16.23 -3.78
N ALA A 204 50.47 15.06 -4.41
CA ALA A 204 49.52 13.95 -4.29
C ALA A 204 49.51 13.33 -2.90
N VAL A 205 50.69 13.16 -2.28
CA VAL A 205 50.79 12.65 -0.91
C VAL A 205 50.11 13.59 0.09
N LEU A 206 50.32 14.91 -0.04
CA LEU A 206 49.66 15.87 0.84
C LEU A 206 48.14 15.87 0.66
N ALA A 207 47.65 15.83 -0.58
CA ALA A 207 46.22 15.71 -0.88
C ALA A 207 45.61 14.43 -0.28
N GLY A 208 46.30 13.29 -0.40
CA GLY A 208 45.89 12.03 0.22
C GLY A 208 45.89 12.06 1.75
N ILE A 209 46.82 12.80 2.37
CA ILE A 209 46.80 13.05 3.82
C ILE A 209 45.58 13.90 4.21
N PHE A 210 45.33 15.01 3.50
CA PHE A 210 44.18 15.88 3.78
C PHE A 210 42.86 15.14 3.60
N PHE A 211 42.73 14.32 2.56
CA PHE A 211 41.54 13.50 2.34
C PHE A 211 41.32 12.49 3.48
N ASN A 212 42.34 11.68 3.82
CA ASN A 212 42.20 10.65 4.85
C ASN A 212 41.94 11.23 6.25
N VAL A 213 42.64 12.31 6.62
CA VAL A 213 42.43 12.98 7.90
C VAL A 213 41.08 13.70 7.91
N GLY A 214 40.71 14.36 6.81
CA GLY A 214 39.41 15.04 6.67
C GLY A 214 38.24 14.07 6.86
N ASN A 215 38.26 12.93 6.15
CA ASN A 215 37.23 11.91 6.26
C ASN A 215 37.26 11.16 7.61
N LEU A 216 38.38 11.10 8.31
CA LEU A 216 38.42 10.57 9.68
C LEU A 216 37.68 11.49 10.65
N ILE A 217 37.95 12.79 10.60
CA ILE A 217 37.45 13.75 11.60
C ILE A 217 36.03 14.26 11.29
N ALA A 218 35.64 14.22 10.03
CA ALA A 218 34.30 14.52 9.53
C ALA A 218 33.91 13.50 8.45
N PRO A 219 33.45 12.29 8.87
CA PRO A 219 33.19 11.20 7.95
C PRO A 219 32.02 11.49 7.02
N GLU A 220 32.24 11.28 5.73
CA GLU A 220 31.22 11.30 4.69
C GLU A 220 30.85 9.88 4.27
N LEU A 221 29.59 9.66 3.89
CA LEU A 221 29.11 8.32 3.53
C LEU A 221 29.43 8.01 2.06
N ARG A 222 30.21 6.94 1.84
CA ARG A 222 30.49 6.42 0.51
C ARG A 222 29.31 5.62 -0.01
N ARG A 223 29.02 5.79 -1.30
CA ARG A 223 27.96 5.10 -2.02
C ARG A 223 28.54 4.01 -2.92
N GLU A 224 27.78 2.93 -3.13
CA GLU A 224 28.11 1.86 -4.08
C GLU A 224 26.98 1.61 -5.08
N PRO A 225 27.30 1.21 -6.33
CA PRO A 225 26.28 0.86 -7.33
C PRO A 225 25.67 -0.52 -7.04
N LEU A 226 24.44 -0.73 -7.51
CA LEU A 226 23.76 -2.03 -7.44
C LEU A 226 24.61 -3.15 -8.04
N LYS A 227 25.25 -2.90 -9.18
CA LYS A 227 26.13 -3.88 -9.84
C LYS A 227 27.17 -4.46 -8.87
N SER A 228 27.78 -3.62 -8.03
CA SER A 228 28.80 -4.08 -7.07
C SER A 228 28.22 -5.04 -6.03
N LEU A 229 26.96 -4.88 -5.64
CA LEU A 229 26.26 -5.78 -4.72
C LEU A 229 25.90 -7.09 -5.42
N MET A 230 25.41 -7.01 -6.66
CA MET A 230 25.06 -8.18 -7.48
C MET A 230 26.29 -9.04 -7.79
N ASP A 231 27.42 -8.42 -8.14
CA ASP A 231 28.68 -9.12 -8.45
C ASP A 231 29.24 -9.85 -7.20
N ARG A 232 28.91 -9.38 -5.99
CA ARG A 232 29.23 -10.04 -4.71
C ARG A 232 28.23 -11.14 -4.33
N GLY A 233 27.17 -11.35 -5.11
CA GLY A 233 26.15 -12.36 -4.83
C GLY A 233 25.20 -12.00 -3.68
N VAL A 234 25.11 -10.73 -3.29
CA VAL A 234 24.18 -10.28 -2.23
C VAL A 234 22.75 -10.50 -2.71
N SER A 235 21.90 -11.08 -1.86
CA SER A 235 20.53 -11.42 -2.23
C SER A 235 19.64 -10.17 -2.35
N PRO A 236 18.56 -10.21 -3.16
CA PRO A 236 17.66 -9.06 -3.30
C PRO A 236 17.01 -8.61 -1.99
N ASP A 237 16.68 -9.53 -1.08
CA ASP A 237 16.09 -9.21 0.22
C ASP A 237 17.08 -8.44 1.12
N GLU A 238 18.38 -8.79 1.10
CA GLU A 238 19.42 -8.02 1.80
C GLU A 238 19.66 -6.65 1.16
N ILE A 239 19.72 -6.58 -0.18
CA ILE A 239 19.91 -5.32 -0.93
C ILE A 239 18.79 -4.32 -0.64
N PHE A 240 17.55 -4.81 -0.60
CA PHE A 240 16.36 -3.98 -0.41
C PHE A 240 15.89 -3.88 1.05
N ASN A 241 16.71 -4.34 2.02
CA ASN A 241 16.39 -4.19 3.43
C ASN A 241 16.50 -2.71 3.85
N GLY A 242 15.34 -2.09 4.11
CA GLY A 242 15.20 -0.69 4.47
C GLY A 242 14.60 0.18 3.35
N PRO A 243 14.82 1.52 3.39
CA PRO A 243 14.18 2.45 2.48
C PRO A 243 14.74 2.35 1.06
N LEU A 244 13.88 2.62 0.07
CA LEU A 244 14.27 2.62 -1.33
C LEU A 244 15.21 3.81 -1.64
N LEU A 245 16.49 3.50 -1.84
CA LEU A 245 17.53 4.45 -2.26
C LEU A 245 17.51 4.70 -3.77
N THR A 246 17.99 5.88 -4.18
CA THR A 246 17.97 6.32 -5.59
C THR A 246 19.34 6.63 -6.15
N ASN A 247 20.31 6.96 -5.30
CA ASN A 247 21.61 7.53 -5.67
C ASN A 247 22.82 6.67 -5.23
N GLY A 248 22.59 5.38 -4.98
CA GLY A 248 23.62 4.41 -4.57
C GLY A 248 23.30 3.84 -3.20
N PHE A 249 23.84 2.65 -2.90
CA PHE A 249 23.67 2.01 -1.60
C PHE A 249 24.72 2.50 -0.62
N ILE A 250 24.35 2.54 0.66
CA ILE A 250 25.23 2.93 1.75
C ILE A 250 25.29 1.75 2.72
N ASP A 251 26.48 1.19 2.87
CA ASP A 251 26.74 0.10 3.80
C ASP A 251 26.51 0.56 5.25
N SER A 252 25.77 -0.26 6.02
CA SER A 252 25.46 -0.01 7.42
C SER A 252 26.72 0.08 8.30
N VAL A 253 27.85 -0.55 7.91
CA VAL A 253 29.13 -0.44 8.63
C VAL A 253 29.63 1.01 8.73
N GLN A 254 29.28 1.85 7.76
CA GLN A 254 29.66 3.28 7.75
C GLN A 254 28.82 4.12 8.73
N LEU A 255 27.70 3.61 9.24
CA LEU A 255 26.72 4.37 10.00
C LEU A 255 27.02 4.40 11.50
N GLN A 256 28.26 4.72 11.85
CA GLN A 256 28.70 4.85 13.23
C GLN A 256 28.13 6.11 13.91
N ALA A 257 27.98 6.05 15.23
CA ALA A 257 27.59 7.20 16.04
C ALA A 257 28.58 8.35 15.88
N LYS A 258 28.13 9.59 16.11
CA LYS A 258 29.00 10.76 16.03
C LYS A 258 30.06 10.69 17.12
N ALA A 259 31.33 10.83 16.75
CA ALA A 259 32.42 10.83 17.71
C ALA A 259 32.29 12.04 18.66
N SER A 260 32.25 11.77 19.97
CA SER A 260 32.34 12.78 21.03
C SER A 260 33.79 13.13 21.39
N LYS A 261 34.73 12.25 21.02
CA LYS A 261 36.18 12.43 21.21
C LYS A 261 36.94 11.81 20.04
N ILE A 262 37.98 12.49 19.57
CA ILE A 262 38.86 11.99 18.50
C ILE A 262 40.29 11.89 19.04
N PRO A 263 40.84 10.67 19.23
CA PRO A 263 42.23 10.50 19.63
C PRO A 263 43.20 11.01 18.57
N VAL A 264 44.20 11.81 18.97
CA VAL A 264 45.24 12.29 18.03
C VAL A 264 46.06 11.13 17.44
N GLN A 265 46.12 9.99 18.13
CA GLN A 265 46.71 8.76 17.60
C GLN A 265 45.97 8.24 16.35
N GLU A 266 44.66 8.39 16.24
CA GLU A 266 43.91 8.00 15.04
C GLU A 266 44.25 8.93 13.87
N ILE A 267 44.44 10.23 14.12
CA ILE A 267 44.94 11.16 13.09
C ILE A 267 46.35 10.75 12.66
N ALA A 268 47.23 10.38 13.59
CA ALA A 268 48.57 9.86 13.26
C ALA A 268 48.50 8.61 12.39
N ARG A 269 47.58 7.69 12.71
CA ARG A 269 47.32 6.48 11.92
C ARG A 269 46.78 6.84 10.53
N ALA A 270 45.82 7.74 10.42
CA ALA A 270 45.28 8.16 9.12
C ALA A 270 46.36 8.75 8.22
N ILE A 271 47.25 9.59 8.76
CA ILE A 271 48.41 10.12 8.03
C ILE A 271 49.35 8.98 7.62
N ALA A 272 49.67 8.05 8.54
CA ALA A 272 50.59 6.95 8.27
C ALA A 272 50.06 5.96 7.23
N HIS A 273 48.74 5.74 7.15
CA HIS A 273 48.10 4.89 6.15
C HIS A 273 47.90 5.58 4.79
N SER A 274 48.18 6.88 4.68
CA SER A 274 48.16 7.57 3.39
C SER A 274 49.26 7.03 2.48
N SER A 275 48.89 6.72 1.23
CA SER A 275 49.81 6.16 0.25
C SER A 275 51.01 7.09 0.00
N GLY A 276 52.23 6.55 0.08
CA GLY A 276 53.47 7.31 -0.07
C GLY A 276 54.07 7.88 1.22
N VAL A 277 53.41 7.72 2.38
CA VAL A 277 53.97 8.10 3.69
C VAL A 277 54.82 6.97 4.27
N LEU A 278 56.01 7.31 4.80
CA LEU A 278 56.94 6.38 5.45
C LEU A 278 56.96 6.54 6.97
N SER A 279 56.90 7.76 7.48
CA SER A 279 56.86 8.01 8.93
C SER A 279 56.25 9.38 9.26
N VAL A 280 55.69 9.50 10.46
CA VAL A 280 55.08 10.73 11.00
C VAL A 280 55.76 11.10 12.31
N ARG A 281 56.23 12.35 12.43
CA ARG A 281 56.91 12.89 13.61
C ARG A 281 56.28 14.23 14.02
N SER A 282 56.42 14.56 15.31
CA SER A 282 56.02 15.86 15.88
C SER A 282 54.57 16.27 15.58
N LEU A 283 53.63 15.31 15.66
CA LEU A 283 52.21 15.55 15.39
C LEU A 283 51.55 16.34 16.53
N ARG A 284 50.96 17.49 16.19
CA ARG A 284 50.09 18.29 17.07
C ARG A 284 48.86 18.75 16.31
N VAL A 285 47.76 18.92 17.02
CA VAL A 285 46.48 19.37 16.42
C VAL A 285 45.95 20.58 17.16
N ARG A 286 45.73 21.68 16.44
CA ARG A 286 45.13 22.91 17.00
C ARG A 286 43.70 23.02 16.52
N VAL A 287 42.76 23.15 17.45
CA VAL A 287 41.33 23.30 17.15
C VAL A 287 40.91 24.71 17.53
N GLU A 288 40.04 25.30 16.73
CA GLU A 288 39.40 26.59 17.00
C GLU A 288 38.73 26.58 18.39
N ASN A 289 38.78 27.72 19.08
CA ASN A 289 38.27 27.92 20.44
C ASN A 289 38.93 27.04 21.53
N GLN A 290 40.02 26.33 21.22
CA GLN A 290 40.83 25.62 22.21
C GLN A 290 42.14 26.36 22.49
N PRO A 291 42.52 26.56 23.77
CA PRO A 291 43.65 27.43 24.13
C PRO A 291 45.01 26.80 23.86
N ARG A 292 45.11 25.46 23.78
CA ARG A 292 46.36 24.73 23.58
C ARG A 292 46.21 23.66 22.49
N PRO A 293 47.27 23.35 21.74
CA PRO A 293 47.26 22.24 20.80
C PRO A 293 47.22 20.90 21.55
N PHE A 294 46.60 19.90 20.92
CA PHE A 294 46.53 18.53 21.39
C PHE A 294 47.75 17.75 20.90
N GLU A 295 48.42 17.08 21.84
CA GLU A 295 49.58 16.21 21.60
C GLU A 295 49.15 14.78 21.27
N ARG A 296 50.09 13.96 20.77
CA ARG A 296 49.83 12.60 20.24
C ARG A 296 49.01 11.68 21.17
N ASN A 297 49.18 11.79 22.49
CA ASN A 297 48.51 10.92 23.47
C ASN A 297 47.20 11.50 24.03
N GLN A 298 46.71 12.59 23.45
CA GLN A 298 45.48 13.26 23.90
C GLN A 298 44.31 12.97 22.95
N SER A 299 43.11 13.29 23.40
CA SER A 299 41.89 13.24 22.60
C SER A 299 41.24 14.60 22.50
N ILE A 300 40.79 14.94 21.30
CA ILE A 300 40.08 16.18 21.01
C ILE A 300 38.61 15.98 21.37
N PRO A 301 38.04 16.71 22.35
CA PRO A 301 36.61 16.67 22.62
C PRO A 301 35.84 17.37 21.50
N VAL A 302 34.70 16.78 21.09
CA VAL A 302 33.82 17.32 20.06
C VAL A 302 32.39 17.31 20.58
N GLU A 303 31.81 18.48 20.80
CA GLU A 303 30.41 18.61 21.23
C GLU A 303 29.44 18.14 20.13
N MET A 304 28.19 17.82 20.51
CA MET A 304 27.21 17.31 19.55
C MET A 304 26.93 18.30 18.41
N LYS A 305 26.85 19.60 18.72
CA LYS A 305 26.59 20.68 17.76
C LYS A 305 27.75 21.01 16.82
N ASN A 306 28.96 20.52 17.13
CA ASN A 306 30.17 20.85 16.39
C ASN A 306 30.67 19.66 15.56
N ILE A 307 31.39 19.96 14.48
CA ILE A 307 32.15 18.97 13.69
C ILE A 307 33.53 19.55 13.39
N LEU A 308 34.59 18.74 13.45
CA LEU A 308 35.92 19.24 13.10
C LEU A 308 36.02 19.45 11.59
N SER A 309 36.63 20.55 11.17
CA SER A 309 36.88 20.85 9.76
C SER A 309 38.38 21.04 9.54
N LEU A 310 38.99 20.15 8.75
CA LEU A 310 40.44 20.19 8.51
C LEU A 310 40.78 21.43 7.68
N ASP A 311 41.74 22.21 8.18
CA ASP A 311 42.33 23.31 7.43
C ASP A 311 43.28 22.75 6.37
N THR A 312 42.88 22.86 5.11
CA THR A 312 43.65 22.42 3.95
C THR A 312 44.29 23.58 3.20
N ASP A 313 44.13 24.81 3.67
CA ASP A 313 44.65 25.99 3.00
C ASP A 313 46.13 26.20 3.32
N ALA A 314 46.87 26.70 2.33
CA ALA A 314 48.25 27.12 2.55
C ALA A 314 48.27 28.46 3.31
N GLY A 315 49.12 28.55 4.33
CA GLY A 315 49.34 29.78 5.07
C GLY A 315 50.08 30.85 4.24
N PRO A 316 50.33 32.04 4.84
CA PRO A 316 51.07 33.11 4.19
C PRO A 316 52.40 32.62 3.60
N GLY A 317 52.64 32.90 2.31
CA GLY A 317 53.82 32.41 1.59
C GLY A 317 53.69 31.00 1.00
N GLY A 318 52.48 30.45 0.93
CA GLY A 318 52.19 29.19 0.24
C GLY A 318 52.70 27.94 0.97
N ARG A 319 52.85 28.02 2.30
CA ARG A 319 53.37 26.92 3.13
C ARG A 319 52.25 26.23 3.90
N PHE A 320 52.28 24.90 3.91
CA PHE A 320 51.39 24.07 4.71
C PHE A 320 51.96 23.80 6.09
N THR A 321 51.08 23.52 7.06
CA THR A 321 51.46 23.15 8.44
C THR A 321 51.98 21.71 8.54
N ILE A 322 51.59 20.85 7.61
CA ILE A 322 52.17 19.51 7.41
C ILE A 322 53.38 19.66 6.49
N LYS A 323 54.58 19.42 7.05
CA LYS A 323 55.85 19.49 6.33
C LYS A 323 56.23 18.13 5.78
N LEU A 324 56.50 18.04 4.48
CA LEU A 324 56.89 16.80 3.82
C LEU A 324 58.42 16.74 3.61
N PHE A 325 59.04 15.60 3.90
CA PHE A 325 60.47 15.38 3.74
C PHE A 325 60.73 14.17 2.85
N LYS A 326 61.58 14.34 1.83
CA LYS A 326 62.04 13.27 0.93
C LYS A 326 63.56 13.19 1.02
N ASN A 327 64.08 12.03 1.44
CA ASN A 327 65.52 11.85 1.71
C ASN A 327 66.13 12.92 2.64
N GLY A 328 65.37 13.38 3.64
CA GLY A 328 65.79 14.44 4.57
C GLY A 328 65.63 15.87 4.05
N ILE A 329 65.26 16.07 2.79
CA ILE A 329 65.03 17.39 2.18
C ILE A 329 63.55 17.76 2.26
N GLU A 330 63.23 18.94 2.76
CA GLU A 330 61.87 19.46 2.79
C GLU A 330 61.35 19.70 1.36
N CYS A 331 60.28 19.00 1.01
CA CYS A 331 59.55 19.22 -0.23
C CYS A 331 58.54 20.35 -0.03
N LYS A 332 58.35 21.19 -1.05
CA LYS A 332 57.37 22.27 -1.04
C LYS A 332 56.25 21.98 -2.03
N PRO A 333 55.13 21.40 -1.59
CA PRO A 333 53.97 21.18 -2.44
C PRO A 333 53.42 22.49 -3.00
N THR A 334 52.87 22.44 -4.21
CA THR A 334 52.24 23.61 -4.85
C THR A 334 50.77 23.70 -4.44
N PRO A 335 50.29 24.77 -3.79
CA PRO A 335 48.94 24.83 -3.25
C PRO A 335 47.82 24.56 -4.26
N SER A 336 47.93 25.09 -5.48
CA SER A 336 46.94 24.85 -6.53
C SER A 336 46.88 23.38 -6.97
N ARG A 337 48.02 22.69 -7.04
CA ARG A 337 48.08 21.26 -7.41
C ARG A 337 47.51 20.37 -6.30
N VAL A 338 47.84 20.68 -5.04
CA VAL A 338 47.28 19.99 -3.87
C VAL A 338 45.76 20.11 -3.85
N LYS A 339 45.24 21.32 -4.09
CA LYS A 339 43.79 21.57 -4.15
C LYS A 339 43.12 20.75 -5.26
N VAL A 340 43.67 20.76 -6.47
CA VAL A 340 43.12 19.99 -7.61
C VAL A 340 43.08 18.48 -7.30
N GLU A 341 44.14 17.93 -6.71
CA GLU A 341 44.17 16.50 -6.38
C GLU A 341 43.23 16.17 -5.21
N LEU A 342 43.12 17.06 -4.22
CA LEU A 342 42.16 16.90 -3.11
C LEU A 342 40.71 16.94 -3.61
N ASP A 343 40.38 17.90 -4.46
CA ASP A 343 39.05 18.03 -5.08
C ASP A 343 38.70 16.79 -5.92
N ARG A 344 39.69 16.20 -6.61
CA ARG A 344 39.54 14.94 -7.34
C ARG A 344 39.20 13.78 -6.39
N LEU A 345 39.94 13.61 -5.30
CA LEU A 345 39.70 12.54 -4.31
C LEU A 345 38.29 12.66 -3.69
N TRP A 346 37.88 13.86 -3.29
CA TRP A 346 36.52 14.10 -2.78
C TRP A 346 35.45 13.87 -3.85
N SER A 347 35.69 14.29 -5.10
CA SER A 347 34.76 14.05 -6.21
C SER A 347 34.57 12.57 -6.50
N GLU A 348 35.64 11.78 -6.42
CA GLU A 348 35.58 10.32 -6.57
C GLU A 348 34.83 9.66 -5.41
N TYR A 349 35.09 10.11 -4.17
CA TYR A 349 34.46 9.56 -2.97
C TYR A 349 32.96 9.89 -2.89
N ARG A 350 32.56 11.11 -3.26
CA ARG A 350 31.17 11.60 -3.29
C ARG A 350 30.40 11.15 -4.54
N ARG A 351 30.97 10.28 -5.36
CA ARG A 351 30.32 9.79 -6.58
C ARG A 351 28.95 9.17 -6.26
N THR A 352 27.94 9.63 -6.99
CA THR A 352 26.58 9.09 -6.91
C THR A 352 26.32 8.09 -8.03
N TYR A 353 25.44 7.13 -7.76
CA TYR A 353 25.09 6.08 -8.71
C TYR A 353 23.59 6.06 -8.89
N ARG A 354 23.09 6.55 -10.03
CA ARG A 354 21.65 6.47 -10.32
C ARG A 354 21.22 5.01 -10.36
N LEU A 355 20.35 4.61 -9.43
CA LEU A 355 19.93 3.22 -9.27
C LEU A 355 18.78 2.84 -10.19
N LEU A 356 17.95 3.79 -10.64
CA LEU A 356 16.78 3.47 -11.48
C LEU A 356 17.12 2.72 -12.79
N PRO A 357 18.17 3.07 -13.56
CA PRO A 357 18.59 2.28 -14.72
C PRO A 357 19.02 0.87 -14.33
N GLN A 358 19.83 0.74 -13.27
CA GLN A 358 20.32 -0.56 -12.79
C GLN A 358 19.16 -1.44 -12.30
N TYR A 359 18.18 -0.88 -11.58
CA TYR A 359 16.97 -1.61 -11.19
C TYR A 359 16.17 -2.14 -12.38
N LYS A 360 16.19 -1.45 -13.52
CA LYS A 360 15.52 -1.92 -14.74
C LYS A 360 16.33 -3.01 -15.44
N GLU A 361 17.64 -2.93 -15.38
CA GLU A 361 18.56 -3.91 -15.95
C GLU A 361 18.49 -5.25 -15.19
N TYR A 362 18.78 -5.24 -13.89
CA TYR A 362 18.90 -6.45 -13.07
C TYR A 362 17.56 -7.04 -12.62
N PHE A 363 16.49 -6.22 -12.52
CA PHE A 363 15.17 -6.66 -12.06
C PHE A 363 14.06 -6.30 -13.07
N SER A 364 14.33 -6.52 -14.35
CA SER A 364 13.31 -6.41 -15.40
C SER A 364 12.29 -7.55 -15.31
N VAL A 365 11.05 -7.24 -15.70
CA VAL A 365 10.03 -8.27 -15.92
C VAL A 365 10.40 -9.02 -17.21
N PRO A 366 10.35 -10.36 -17.23
CA PRO A 366 10.63 -11.12 -18.44
C PRO A 366 9.68 -10.75 -19.58
N LYS A 367 10.18 -10.82 -20.81
CA LYS A 367 9.34 -10.74 -22.01
C LYS A 367 8.92 -12.16 -22.38
N GLY A 368 7.63 -12.37 -22.55
CA GLY A 368 7.10 -13.62 -23.08
C GLY A 368 6.99 -13.57 -24.60
N GLU A 369 6.79 -14.73 -25.19
CA GLU A 369 6.46 -14.91 -26.60
C GLU A 369 4.96 -15.14 -26.78
N TYR A 370 4.36 -14.48 -27.76
CA TYR A 370 2.95 -14.69 -28.08
C TYR A 370 2.75 -16.09 -28.64
N ARG A 371 1.82 -16.84 -28.05
CA ARG A 371 1.39 -18.16 -28.50
C ARG A 371 -0.12 -18.17 -28.73
N GLU A 372 -0.56 -18.80 -29.81
CA GLU A 372 -1.98 -18.99 -30.11
C GLU A 372 -2.55 -20.15 -29.28
N ILE A 373 -2.79 -19.88 -28.00
CA ILE A 373 -3.23 -20.89 -27.03
C ILE A 373 -4.69 -21.30 -27.24
N GLU A 374 -5.53 -20.33 -27.56
CA GLU A 374 -6.99 -20.44 -27.54
C GLU A 374 -7.52 -21.25 -28.73
N GLN A 375 -6.91 -21.13 -29.90
CA GLN A 375 -7.44 -21.71 -31.13
C GLN A 375 -7.57 -23.24 -31.06
N TYR A 376 -8.76 -23.76 -31.28
CA TYR A 376 -9.04 -25.18 -31.35
C TYR A 376 -9.08 -25.70 -32.80
N TYR A 377 -8.42 -26.83 -33.05
CA TYR A 377 -8.50 -27.58 -34.30
C TYR A 377 -9.23 -28.91 -34.05
N SER A 378 -10.36 -29.12 -34.75
CA SER A 378 -11.22 -30.27 -34.50
C SER A 378 -10.53 -31.62 -34.73
N ILE A 379 -10.76 -32.57 -33.82
CA ILE A 379 -10.29 -33.94 -33.96
C ILE A 379 -10.85 -34.64 -35.19
N GLN A 380 -12.01 -34.21 -35.68
CA GLN A 380 -12.66 -34.77 -36.86
C GLN A 380 -11.78 -34.64 -38.11
N ASN A 381 -10.88 -33.65 -38.14
CA ASN A 381 -9.93 -33.47 -39.24
C ASN A 381 -8.74 -34.44 -39.19
N GLN A 382 -8.50 -35.13 -38.08
CA GLN A 382 -7.40 -36.07 -37.90
C GLN A 382 -7.76 -37.48 -38.41
N PHE A 383 -9.05 -37.77 -38.55
CA PHE A 383 -9.52 -39.05 -39.05
C PHE A 383 -9.17 -39.26 -40.53
N PRO A 384 -8.96 -40.51 -40.97
CA PRO A 384 -8.79 -40.83 -42.39
C PRO A 384 -9.97 -40.33 -43.22
N ASN A 385 -9.70 -39.82 -44.43
CA ASN A 385 -10.73 -39.24 -45.31
C ASN A 385 -11.87 -40.22 -45.67
N ALA A 386 -11.64 -41.54 -45.56
CA ALA A 386 -12.67 -42.56 -45.75
C ALA A 386 -13.89 -42.39 -44.80
N TYR A 387 -13.67 -41.80 -43.61
CA TYR A 387 -14.74 -41.52 -42.65
C TYR A 387 -15.66 -40.37 -43.10
N GLY A 388 -15.18 -39.48 -43.98
CA GLY A 388 -15.98 -38.40 -44.56
C GLY A 388 -16.39 -37.28 -43.59
N ILE A 389 -15.68 -37.14 -42.46
CA ILE A 389 -16.01 -36.19 -41.38
C ILE A 389 -15.07 -34.98 -41.29
N SER A 390 -13.90 -35.06 -41.93
CA SER A 390 -12.90 -33.98 -42.00
C SER A 390 -13.39 -32.82 -42.87
N TYR A 391 -12.56 -31.79 -43.01
CA TYR A 391 -12.82 -30.64 -43.89
C TYR A 391 -13.18 -31.03 -45.34
N TYR A 392 -12.68 -32.16 -45.84
CA TYR A 392 -13.01 -32.64 -47.19
C TYR A 392 -14.43 -33.23 -47.30
N GLY A 393 -15.03 -33.61 -46.17
CA GLY A 393 -16.37 -34.18 -46.11
C GLY A 393 -16.54 -35.49 -46.89
N THR A 394 -17.79 -35.86 -47.15
CA THR A 394 -18.14 -36.96 -48.06
C THR A 394 -18.18 -36.46 -49.51
N PRO A 395 -17.76 -37.27 -50.50
CA PRO A 395 -17.89 -36.93 -51.92
C PRO A 395 -19.31 -36.47 -52.31
N GLU A 396 -19.44 -35.53 -53.25
CA GLU A 396 -20.73 -34.95 -53.65
C GLU A 396 -21.75 -36.01 -54.12
N ASP A 397 -21.28 -37.03 -54.83
CA ASP A 397 -22.09 -38.14 -55.36
C ASP A 397 -22.42 -39.22 -54.30
N SER A 398 -22.03 -39.02 -53.03
CA SER A 398 -22.33 -39.97 -51.96
C SER A 398 -23.83 -40.07 -51.69
N THR A 399 -24.30 -41.28 -51.37
CA THR A 399 -25.70 -41.55 -51.01
C THR A 399 -26.14 -40.74 -49.80
N THR A 400 -27.45 -40.46 -49.71
CA THR A 400 -28.05 -39.78 -48.55
C THR A 400 -27.76 -40.51 -47.24
N GLU A 401 -27.78 -41.84 -47.27
CA GLU A 401 -27.43 -42.68 -46.13
C GLU A 401 -25.98 -42.45 -45.68
N ARG A 402 -25.01 -42.46 -46.61
CA ARG A 402 -23.59 -42.23 -46.26
C ARG A 402 -23.37 -40.84 -45.67
N LYS A 403 -24.03 -39.82 -46.23
CA LYS A 403 -24.02 -38.45 -45.71
C LYS A 403 -24.63 -38.37 -44.30
N ALA A 404 -25.70 -39.12 -44.03
CA ALA A 404 -26.33 -39.19 -42.71
C ALA A 404 -25.45 -39.91 -41.68
N GLN A 405 -24.81 -41.03 -42.03
CA GLN A 405 -23.87 -41.75 -41.17
C GLN A 405 -22.67 -40.88 -40.78
N ALA A 406 -22.09 -40.14 -41.75
CA ALA A 406 -21.02 -39.19 -41.46
C ALA A 406 -21.49 -38.13 -40.46
N LYS A 407 -22.68 -37.55 -40.65
CA LYS A 407 -23.27 -36.57 -39.72
C LYS A 407 -23.52 -37.13 -38.31
N GLN A 408 -23.98 -38.38 -38.19
CA GLN A 408 -24.16 -39.04 -36.89
C GLN A 408 -22.83 -39.17 -36.14
N PHE A 409 -21.77 -39.61 -36.84
CA PHE A 409 -20.45 -39.74 -36.23
C PHE A 409 -19.83 -38.38 -35.87
N LYS A 410 -20.02 -37.35 -36.71
CA LYS A 410 -19.66 -35.96 -36.35
C LYS A 410 -20.38 -35.51 -35.08
N GLY A 411 -21.69 -35.74 -34.98
CA GLY A 411 -22.48 -35.42 -33.79
C GLY A 411 -21.97 -36.12 -32.52
N TYR A 412 -21.58 -37.39 -32.64
CA TYR A 412 -20.94 -38.12 -31.53
C TYR A 412 -19.61 -37.49 -31.09
N LEU A 413 -18.75 -37.11 -32.04
CA LEU A 413 -17.44 -36.52 -31.73
C LEU A 413 -17.51 -35.09 -31.17
N MET A 414 -18.60 -34.35 -31.43
CA MET A 414 -18.76 -32.96 -30.98
C MET A 414 -18.67 -32.77 -29.46
N VAL A 415 -19.04 -33.76 -28.66
CA VAL A 415 -18.88 -33.69 -27.20
C VAL A 415 -17.40 -33.60 -26.82
N PHE A 416 -16.55 -34.39 -27.49
CA PHE A 416 -15.11 -34.33 -27.29
C PHE A 416 -14.52 -33.04 -27.87
N ASP A 417 -14.96 -32.62 -29.06
CA ASP A 417 -14.55 -31.33 -29.65
C ASP A 417 -14.84 -30.17 -28.69
N GLN A 418 -16.02 -30.11 -28.08
CA GLN A 418 -16.40 -29.05 -27.14
C GLN A 418 -15.49 -29.08 -25.89
N LEU A 419 -15.27 -30.25 -25.28
CA LEU A 419 -14.40 -30.38 -24.10
C LEU A 419 -12.96 -29.89 -24.37
N MET A 420 -12.40 -30.23 -25.53
CA MET A 420 -11.05 -29.78 -25.91
C MET A 420 -11.01 -28.29 -26.27
N ALA A 421 -12.04 -27.79 -26.96
CA ALA A 421 -12.17 -26.36 -27.25
C ALA A 421 -12.26 -25.53 -25.95
N ASP A 422 -13.05 -26.00 -24.98
CA ASP A 422 -13.22 -25.35 -23.68
C ASP A 422 -11.94 -25.43 -22.83
N PHE A 423 -11.19 -26.54 -22.91
CA PHE A 423 -9.87 -26.63 -22.31
C PHE A 423 -8.92 -25.53 -22.80
N PHE A 424 -8.84 -25.30 -24.12
CA PHE A 424 -8.00 -24.24 -24.67
C PHE A 424 -8.53 -22.84 -24.34
N ALA A 425 -9.85 -22.67 -24.23
CA ALA A 425 -10.46 -21.44 -23.75
C ALA A 425 -10.03 -21.15 -22.30
N GLN A 426 -10.11 -22.16 -21.44
CA GLN A 426 -9.71 -22.09 -20.04
C GLN A 426 -8.22 -21.77 -19.89
N LEU A 427 -7.37 -22.47 -20.65
CA LEU A 427 -5.92 -22.26 -20.63
C LEU A 427 -5.54 -20.85 -21.09
N ALA A 428 -6.19 -20.34 -22.15
CA ALA A 428 -5.98 -18.98 -22.63
C ALA A 428 -6.41 -17.88 -21.62
N ARG A 429 -7.20 -18.25 -20.62
CA ARG A 429 -7.74 -17.35 -19.59
C ARG A 429 -7.07 -17.52 -18.21
N VAL A 430 -6.02 -18.35 -18.08
CA VAL A 430 -5.21 -18.47 -16.84
C VAL A 430 -4.74 -17.10 -16.33
N ARG A 431 -4.28 -16.23 -17.21
CA ARG A 431 -3.85 -14.86 -16.84
C ARG A 431 -4.95 -14.01 -16.22
N ASP A 432 -6.21 -14.30 -16.55
CA ASP A 432 -7.40 -13.57 -16.11
C ASP A 432 -7.90 -14.14 -14.78
N LEU A 433 -7.85 -15.46 -14.61
CA LEU A 433 -8.14 -16.16 -13.35
C LEU A 433 -7.21 -15.73 -12.22
N TYR A 434 -5.90 -15.63 -12.51
CA TYR A 434 -4.89 -15.12 -11.56
C TYR A 434 -4.70 -13.61 -11.66
N SER A 435 -5.79 -12.85 -11.83
CA SER A 435 -5.74 -11.39 -11.92
C SER A 435 -6.47 -10.69 -10.76
N THR A 436 -6.18 -9.40 -10.60
CA THR A 436 -6.89 -8.45 -9.74
C THR A 436 -7.93 -7.63 -10.51
N ASP A 437 -8.30 -8.05 -11.72
CA ASP A 437 -9.32 -7.37 -12.52
C ASP A 437 -10.71 -7.56 -11.87
N PRO A 438 -11.40 -6.49 -11.46
CA PRO A 438 -12.71 -6.60 -10.85
C PRO A 438 -13.82 -6.85 -11.88
N ARG A 439 -13.51 -6.74 -13.19
CA ARG A 439 -14.49 -6.93 -14.28
C ARG A 439 -14.65 -8.39 -14.71
N LEU A 440 -13.90 -9.29 -14.09
CA LEU A 440 -14.03 -10.72 -14.37
C LEU A 440 -15.33 -11.21 -13.74
N VAL A 441 -16.21 -11.81 -14.54
CA VAL A 441 -17.54 -12.29 -14.10
C VAL A 441 -17.74 -13.80 -14.30
N ASN A 442 -16.76 -14.50 -14.89
CA ASN A 442 -16.76 -15.95 -15.04
C ASN A 442 -15.37 -16.53 -14.68
N THR A 443 -15.34 -17.77 -14.21
CA THR A 443 -14.14 -18.60 -14.01
C THR A 443 -14.10 -19.85 -14.88
N TYR A 444 -15.21 -20.21 -15.53
CA TYR A 444 -15.23 -21.15 -16.64
C TYR A 444 -15.34 -20.42 -17.97
N PHE A 445 -14.61 -20.93 -18.96
CA PHE A 445 -14.56 -20.34 -20.30
C PHE A 445 -14.76 -21.43 -21.35
N TYR A 446 -15.34 -21.03 -22.47
CA TYR A 446 -15.72 -21.92 -23.54
C TYR A 446 -15.43 -21.29 -24.91
N GLN A 447 -15.48 -22.12 -25.94
CA GLN A 447 -15.41 -21.69 -27.34
C GLN A 447 -16.54 -22.27 -28.16
N TYR A 448 -17.04 -21.50 -29.13
CA TYR A 448 -18.01 -22.02 -30.07
C TYR A 448 -17.34 -22.89 -31.13
N LEU A 449 -18.00 -23.99 -31.52
CA LEU A 449 -17.46 -24.91 -32.52
C LEU A 449 -17.66 -24.47 -33.99
N TYR A 450 -18.40 -23.38 -34.25
CA TYR A 450 -18.76 -22.91 -35.60
C TYR A 450 -17.58 -22.79 -36.56
N ASP A 451 -16.44 -22.31 -36.06
CA ASP A 451 -15.26 -22.00 -36.87
C ASP A 451 -14.18 -23.09 -36.77
N SER A 452 -14.33 -24.04 -35.85
CA SER A 452 -13.34 -25.11 -35.59
C SER A 452 -13.75 -26.47 -36.14
N VAL A 453 -15.06 -26.77 -36.19
CA VAL A 453 -15.60 -28.05 -36.65
C VAL A 453 -16.18 -27.87 -38.06
N PRO A 454 -15.71 -28.64 -39.07
CA PRO A 454 -16.23 -28.54 -40.43
C PRO A 454 -17.73 -28.85 -40.50
N ASP A 455 -18.50 -28.13 -41.32
CA ASP A 455 -19.93 -28.39 -41.58
C ASP A 455 -20.80 -28.60 -40.32
N VAL A 456 -20.45 -27.96 -39.20
CA VAL A 456 -21.10 -28.22 -37.90
C VAL A 456 -22.51 -27.64 -37.78
N LYS A 457 -22.84 -26.60 -38.55
CA LYS A 457 -24.11 -25.84 -38.44
C LYS A 457 -25.38 -26.70 -38.41
N PRO A 458 -25.54 -27.73 -39.27
CA PRO A 458 -26.75 -28.56 -39.27
C PRO A 458 -26.86 -29.52 -38.09
N LEU A 459 -25.80 -29.67 -37.28
CA LEU A 459 -25.73 -30.57 -36.13
C LEU A 459 -25.94 -29.82 -34.79
N LEU A 460 -25.88 -28.49 -34.81
CA LEU A 460 -26.09 -27.66 -33.64
C LEU A 460 -27.57 -27.37 -33.47
N ASP A 461 -28.01 -27.31 -32.22
CA ASP A 461 -29.33 -26.78 -31.89
C ASP A 461 -29.44 -25.31 -32.34
N HIS A 462 -30.65 -24.89 -32.69
CA HIS A 462 -30.96 -23.51 -33.05
C HIS A 462 -30.59 -22.53 -31.93
N ASP A 463 -30.66 -22.96 -30.66
CA ASP A 463 -30.35 -22.13 -29.51
C ASP A 463 -28.89 -22.24 -29.02
N TYR A 464 -28.01 -23.02 -29.66
CA TYR A 464 -26.64 -23.30 -29.18
C TYR A 464 -25.85 -22.04 -28.78
N ARG A 465 -25.96 -20.94 -29.55
CA ARG A 465 -25.29 -19.66 -29.24
C ARG A 465 -25.73 -19.03 -27.92
N GLU A 466 -26.96 -19.25 -27.52
CA GLU A 466 -27.53 -18.72 -26.28
C GLU A 466 -27.53 -19.79 -25.18
N GLY A 467 -27.66 -21.07 -25.54
CA GLY A 467 -27.69 -22.22 -24.64
C GLY A 467 -26.34 -22.52 -23.99
N LEU A 468 -25.25 -22.53 -24.76
CA LEU A 468 -23.91 -22.82 -24.22
C LEU A 468 -23.48 -21.81 -23.12
N PRO A 469 -23.57 -20.48 -23.33
CA PRO A 469 -23.32 -19.51 -22.25
C PRO A 469 -24.19 -19.77 -21.01
N ARG A 470 -25.49 -20.01 -21.19
CA ARG A 470 -26.43 -20.29 -20.09
C ARG A 470 -26.03 -21.53 -19.27
N ILE A 471 -25.60 -22.60 -19.95
CA ILE A 471 -25.12 -23.82 -19.28
C ILE A 471 -23.85 -23.51 -18.48
N VAL A 472 -22.88 -22.82 -19.08
CA VAL A 472 -21.61 -22.50 -18.40
C VAL A 472 -21.84 -21.57 -17.22
N GLU A 473 -22.67 -20.54 -17.37
CA GLU A 473 -23.04 -19.61 -16.29
C GLU A 473 -23.78 -20.32 -15.14
N GLY A 474 -24.67 -21.26 -15.46
CA GLY A 474 -25.40 -22.05 -14.45
C GLY A 474 -24.50 -23.00 -13.66
N GLU A 475 -23.41 -23.47 -14.27
CA GLU A 475 -22.47 -24.44 -13.67
C GLU A 475 -21.18 -23.81 -13.12
N ASP A 476 -20.96 -22.51 -13.28
CA ASP A 476 -19.76 -21.81 -12.80
C ASP A 476 -19.95 -21.32 -11.35
N PRO A 477 -19.32 -21.96 -10.34
CA PRO A 477 -19.32 -21.45 -8.97
C PRO A 477 -18.33 -20.28 -8.86
N PHE A 478 -18.65 -19.18 -9.56
CA PHE A 478 -17.77 -18.05 -9.82
C PHE A 478 -17.16 -17.53 -8.53
N THR A 479 -17.98 -17.14 -7.55
CA THR A 479 -17.54 -16.53 -6.29
C THR A 479 -16.60 -17.43 -5.50
N ALA A 480 -16.93 -18.72 -5.38
CA ALA A 480 -16.10 -19.69 -4.67
C ALA A 480 -14.77 -19.95 -5.38
N ARG A 481 -14.79 -20.16 -6.71
CA ARG A 481 -13.57 -20.38 -7.51
C ARG A 481 -12.69 -19.14 -7.54
N ARG A 482 -13.29 -17.97 -7.72
CA ARG A 482 -12.60 -16.67 -7.73
C ARG A 482 -11.88 -16.44 -6.41
N ASN A 483 -12.53 -16.72 -5.29
CA ASN A 483 -11.91 -16.66 -3.96
C ASN A 483 -10.64 -17.52 -3.87
N ARG A 484 -10.70 -18.80 -4.30
CA ARG A 484 -9.53 -19.69 -4.27
C ARG A 484 -8.35 -19.17 -5.09
N PHE A 485 -8.60 -18.61 -6.28
CA PHE A 485 -7.53 -18.01 -7.09
C PHE A 485 -6.89 -16.81 -6.39
N LEU A 486 -7.69 -15.97 -5.74
CA LEU A 486 -7.18 -14.82 -4.98
C LEU A 486 -6.42 -15.25 -3.73
N ASP A 487 -6.81 -16.35 -3.08
CA ASP A 487 -6.09 -16.92 -1.93
C ASP A 487 -4.69 -17.37 -2.32
N VAL A 488 -4.52 -18.01 -3.48
CA VAL A 488 -3.19 -18.34 -4.01
C VAL A 488 -2.34 -17.08 -4.19
N LEU A 489 -2.91 -16.01 -4.74
CA LEU A 489 -2.17 -14.75 -4.92
C LEU A 489 -1.79 -14.08 -3.60
N LEU A 490 -2.65 -14.15 -2.58
CA LEU A 490 -2.36 -13.63 -1.24
C LEU A 490 -1.30 -14.47 -0.52
N ALA A 491 -1.35 -15.79 -0.67
CA ALA A 491 -0.41 -16.73 -0.07
C ALA A 491 1.04 -16.50 -0.53
N LEU A 492 1.26 -16.00 -1.76
CA LEU A 492 2.59 -15.57 -2.25
C LEU A 492 3.27 -14.54 -1.33
N TYR A 493 2.48 -13.84 -0.52
CA TYR A 493 2.93 -12.77 0.39
C TYR A 493 2.64 -13.09 1.85
N ALA A 494 2.34 -14.35 2.17
CA ALA A 494 1.94 -14.80 3.50
C ALA A 494 0.74 -14.03 4.07
N GLU A 495 -0.17 -13.59 3.20
CA GLU A 495 -1.42 -12.93 3.57
C GLU A 495 -2.61 -13.87 3.46
N LYS A 496 -3.62 -13.63 4.30
CA LYS A 496 -4.89 -14.36 4.31
C LYS A 496 -6.04 -13.41 4.65
N LEU A 497 -7.21 -13.65 4.06
CA LEU A 497 -8.44 -12.95 4.39
C LEU A 497 -9.60 -13.95 4.39
N ASP A 498 -10.29 -14.08 5.52
CA ASP A 498 -11.39 -15.03 5.71
C ASP A 498 -12.73 -14.30 5.83
N ALA A 499 -13.83 -14.99 5.54
CA ALA A 499 -15.19 -14.43 5.60
C ALA A 499 -15.56 -13.92 7.01
N SER A 500 -15.09 -14.59 8.08
CA SER A 500 -15.29 -14.17 9.46
C SER A 500 -14.71 -12.79 9.77
N SER A 501 -13.72 -12.32 9.00
CA SER A 501 -13.18 -10.97 9.17
C SER A 501 -14.13 -9.88 8.66
N LEU A 502 -15.09 -10.21 7.78
CA LEU A 502 -16.00 -9.27 7.12
C LEU A 502 -17.45 -9.36 7.62
N ALA A 503 -17.86 -10.55 8.08
CA ALA A 503 -19.26 -10.92 8.33
C ALA A 503 -19.97 -10.14 9.45
N GLU A 504 -19.26 -9.45 10.33
CA GLU A 504 -19.87 -8.73 11.46
C GLU A 504 -20.28 -7.28 11.14
N THR A 505 -20.17 -6.85 9.88
CA THR A 505 -20.50 -5.46 9.48
C THR A 505 -21.73 -5.28 8.63
N SER A 506 -22.44 -6.36 8.31
CA SER A 506 -23.66 -6.36 7.52
C SER A 506 -24.83 -6.78 8.41
N CYS A 507 -25.69 -5.82 8.78
CA CYS A 507 -27.09 -6.13 9.12
C CYS A 507 -27.89 -6.60 7.88
N GLU A 508 -27.21 -6.81 6.75
CA GLU A 508 -27.81 -6.95 5.44
C GLU A 508 -27.46 -8.33 4.87
N ASN A 509 -28.51 -9.15 4.73
CA ASN A 509 -28.68 -10.30 3.83
C ASN A 509 -28.29 -11.69 4.35
N GLU A 510 -29.30 -12.41 4.86
CA GLU A 510 -29.35 -13.89 4.89
C GLU A 510 -29.40 -14.53 3.48
N GLN A 511 -29.21 -13.76 2.41
CA GLN A 511 -29.22 -14.26 1.02
C GLN A 511 -27.95 -13.82 0.27
N GLY A 512 -26.86 -14.56 0.45
CA GLY A 512 -25.82 -14.73 -0.58
C GLY A 512 -24.71 -13.67 -0.75
N GLY A 513 -24.61 -12.64 0.10
CA GLY A 513 -23.67 -11.51 -0.09
C GLY A 513 -22.20 -11.73 0.35
N ASP A 514 -21.96 -12.57 1.37
CA ASP A 514 -20.65 -12.65 2.05
C ASP A 514 -19.48 -13.03 1.13
N GLY A 515 -19.74 -13.80 0.08
CA GLY A 515 -18.72 -14.26 -0.84
C GLY A 515 -18.19 -13.17 -1.78
N GLU A 516 -19.05 -12.23 -2.20
CA GLU A 516 -18.69 -11.16 -3.14
C GLU A 516 -17.90 -10.05 -2.44
N ASP A 517 -18.31 -9.67 -1.24
CA ASP A 517 -17.59 -8.71 -0.39
C ASP A 517 -16.19 -9.22 -0.05
N LEU A 518 -16.05 -10.53 0.21
CA LEU A 518 -14.76 -11.16 0.40
C LEU A 518 -13.87 -11.10 -0.85
N VAL A 519 -14.44 -11.33 -2.04
CA VAL A 519 -13.71 -11.16 -3.30
C VAL A 519 -13.25 -9.72 -3.46
N GLU A 520 -14.12 -8.73 -3.20
CA GLU A 520 -13.75 -7.32 -3.29
C GLU A 520 -12.63 -6.95 -2.32
N ALA A 521 -12.72 -7.40 -1.06
CA ALA A 521 -11.72 -7.15 -0.04
C ALA A 521 -10.36 -7.80 -0.40
N LYS A 522 -10.34 -9.04 -0.89
CA LYS A 522 -9.12 -9.70 -1.38
C LYS A 522 -8.51 -8.95 -2.57
N LEU A 523 -9.34 -8.52 -3.53
CA LEU A 523 -8.89 -7.70 -4.66
C LEU A 523 -8.32 -6.35 -4.21
N ALA A 524 -8.94 -5.72 -3.21
CA ALA A 524 -8.47 -4.50 -2.60
C ALA A 524 -7.11 -4.69 -1.92
N LEU A 525 -6.96 -5.74 -1.11
CA LEU A 525 -5.72 -6.07 -0.41
C LEU A 525 -4.59 -6.32 -1.40
N LEU A 526 -4.79 -7.17 -2.42
CA LEU A 526 -3.79 -7.42 -3.45
C LEU A 526 -3.36 -6.15 -4.20
N LYS A 527 -4.30 -5.26 -4.53
CA LYS A 527 -4.00 -3.96 -5.15
C LYS A 527 -3.22 -3.03 -4.24
N ARG A 528 -3.42 -3.13 -2.93
CA ARG A 528 -2.84 -2.24 -1.91
C ARG A 528 -1.74 -2.86 -1.08
N LEU A 529 -1.35 -4.09 -1.39
CA LEU A 529 -0.43 -4.89 -0.61
C LEU A 529 0.89 -4.16 -0.34
N VAL A 530 1.49 -3.60 -1.40
CA VAL A 530 2.72 -2.80 -1.26
C VAL A 530 2.51 -1.63 -0.31
N SER A 531 1.43 -0.87 -0.45
CA SER A 531 1.19 0.28 0.42
C SER A 531 0.87 -0.09 1.86
N SER A 532 0.11 -1.17 2.10
CA SER A 532 -0.30 -1.61 3.44
C SER A 532 0.85 -2.25 4.22
N THR A 533 1.74 -2.97 3.55
CA THR A 533 2.90 -3.63 4.17
C THR A 533 4.10 -2.69 4.29
N HIS A 534 4.51 -2.02 3.21
CA HIS A 534 5.66 -1.10 3.19
C HIS A 534 5.52 0.04 4.20
N ASN A 535 4.30 0.58 4.33
CA ASN A 535 4.00 1.72 5.21
C ASN A 535 3.32 1.28 6.52
N ARG A 536 3.40 0.00 6.93
CA ARG A 536 2.64 -0.53 8.08
C ARG A 536 2.72 0.38 9.31
N GLY A 537 3.93 0.72 9.73
CA GLY A 537 4.20 1.60 10.87
C GLY A 537 4.47 3.06 10.51
N ARG A 538 4.15 3.51 9.29
CA ARG A 538 4.39 4.90 8.86
C ARG A 538 3.23 5.80 9.32
N GLY A 539 3.54 6.91 9.99
CA GLY A 539 2.58 7.95 10.31
C GLY A 539 2.22 8.78 9.07
N PHE A 540 1.08 9.45 9.08
CA PHE A 540 0.70 10.29 7.94
C PHE A 540 1.64 11.50 7.81
N ASP A 541 1.85 11.95 6.57
CA ASP A 541 2.58 13.17 6.26
C ASP A 541 1.68 14.37 6.56
N TYR A 542 1.84 14.95 7.75
CA TYR A 542 1.02 16.07 8.21
C TYR A 542 1.29 17.38 7.46
N LEU A 543 2.40 17.47 6.72
CA LEU A 543 2.72 18.61 5.86
C LEU A 543 2.14 18.47 4.44
N ALA A 544 1.60 17.30 4.09
CA ALA A 544 0.89 17.09 2.83
C ALA A 544 -0.63 17.20 3.01
N ALA A 545 -1.33 17.46 1.91
CA ALA A 545 -2.78 17.39 1.89
C ALA A 545 -3.26 15.98 2.29
N PRO A 546 -4.39 15.87 3.01
CA PRO A 546 -5.05 14.59 3.25
C PRO A 546 -5.35 13.88 1.93
N SER A 547 -5.16 12.57 1.89
CA SER A 547 -5.57 11.73 0.75
C SER A 547 -5.70 10.28 1.20
N PRO A 548 -6.40 9.42 0.45
CA PRO A 548 -6.47 7.98 0.74
C PRO A 548 -5.11 7.27 0.73
N GLY A 549 -4.07 7.89 0.15
CA GLY A 549 -2.69 7.38 0.16
C GLY A 549 -1.79 8.01 1.24
N ASN A 550 -2.29 8.98 2.00
CA ASN A 550 -1.57 9.67 3.07
C ASN A 550 -2.12 9.24 4.45
N ILE A 551 -2.13 7.93 4.67
CA ILE A 551 -2.54 7.26 5.91
C ILE A 551 -1.57 6.12 6.20
N ALA A 552 -1.63 5.58 7.41
CA ALA A 552 -0.77 4.47 7.81
C ALA A 552 -1.11 3.19 7.02
N GLY A 553 -0.11 2.35 6.76
CA GLY A 553 -0.32 1.06 6.09
C GLY A 553 -1.21 0.13 6.91
N MET A 554 -1.08 0.18 8.24
CA MET A 554 -1.98 -0.51 9.18
C MET A 554 -3.43 -0.05 9.04
N GLU A 555 -3.68 1.25 8.81
CA GLU A 555 -5.03 1.79 8.60
C GLU A 555 -5.63 1.28 7.29
N ILE A 556 -4.83 1.25 6.20
CA ILE A 556 -5.26 0.68 4.91
C ILE A 556 -5.68 -0.79 5.07
N LYS A 557 -4.85 -1.59 5.75
CA LYS A 557 -5.12 -3.02 5.93
C LYS A 557 -6.34 -3.26 6.81
N SER A 558 -6.45 -2.55 7.93
CA SER A 558 -7.61 -2.63 8.82
C SER A 558 -8.90 -2.21 8.13
N ARG A 559 -8.91 -1.14 7.32
CA ARG A 559 -10.11 -0.75 6.54
C ARG A 559 -10.58 -1.88 5.63
N ILE A 560 -9.66 -2.48 4.88
CA ILE A 560 -9.97 -3.59 3.97
C ILE A 560 -10.51 -4.81 4.74
N GLN A 561 -9.90 -5.14 5.87
CA GLN A 561 -10.35 -6.26 6.71
C GLN A 561 -11.71 -6.00 7.35
N LEU A 562 -12.08 -4.74 7.63
CA LEU A 562 -13.37 -4.34 8.19
C LEU A 562 -14.45 -4.06 7.13
N GLY A 563 -14.19 -4.39 5.86
CA GLY A 563 -15.10 -4.07 4.75
C GLY A 563 -15.31 -2.57 4.50
N ILE A 564 -14.45 -1.71 5.06
CA ILE A 564 -14.50 -0.26 4.87
C ILE A 564 -13.80 0.09 3.55
N SER A 565 -14.47 0.88 2.70
CA SER A 565 -13.87 1.35 1.46
C SER A 565 -12.55 2.08 1.72
N TRP A 566 -11.49 1.64 1.03
CA TRP A 566 -10.20 2.34 1.03
C TRP A 566 -10.11 3.38 -0.11
N ARG A 567 -10.89 3.21 -1.19
CA ARG A 567 -10.76 3.99 -2.44
C ARG A 567 -11.22 5.43 -2.27
N GLU A 568 -12.30 5.58 -1.52
CA GLU A 568 -13.01 6.82 -1.35
C GLU A 568 -13.02 7.09 0.14
N ARG A 569 -12.35 8.17 0.54
CA ARG A 569 -12.48 8.71 1.90
C ARG A 569 -13.28 9.97 1.76
N ARG A 570 -14.51 9.93 2.23
CA ARG A 570 -15.40 11.08 2.21
C ARG A 570 -15.90 11.29 3.64
N PRO A 571 -15.42 12.32 4.33
CA PRO A 571 -15.84 12.60 5.70
C PRO A 571 -17.36 12.73 5.75
N LEU A 572 -17.96 12.18 6.80
CA LEU A 572 -19.39 12.27 7.04
C LEU A 572 -19.86 13.73 7.06
N ILE A 573 -19.07 14.63 7.68
CA ILE A 573 -19.34 16.08 7.72
C ILE A 573 -19.53 16.67 6.32
N SER A 574 -18.69 16.28 5.35
CA SER A 574 -18.80 16.79 3.98
C SER A 574 -20.07 16.29 3.28
N VAL A 575 -20.47 15.05 3.54
CA VAL A 575 -21.70 14.47 2.99
C VAL A 575 -22.92 15.18 3.55
N LEU A 576 -22.96 15.40 4.86
CA LEU A 576 -24.06 16.09 5.55
C LEU A 576 -24.18 17.55 5.11
N ASP A 577 -23.06 18.27 5.01
CA ASP A 577 -23.03 19.67 4.54
C ASP A 577 -23.55 19.80 3.10
N GLU A 578 -23.16 18.91 2.19
CA GLU A 578 -23.63 18.92 0.80
C GLU A 578 -25.13 18.62 0.66
N LEU A 579 -25.64 17.72 1.51
CA LEU A 579 -27.06 17.40 1.59
C LEU A 579 -27.86 18.50 2.32
N GLY A 580 -27.20 19.36 3.08
CA GLY A 580 -27.83 20.31 3.99
C GLY A 580 -28.62 19.61 5.10
N LEU A 581 -28.15 18.44 5.56
CA LEU A 581 -28.81 17.60 6.55
C LEU A 581 -28.06 17.71 7.88
N GLU A 582 -28.78 18.01 8.97
CA GLU A 582 -28.23 18.05 10.33
C GLU A 582 -28.69 16.82 11.12
N ILE A 583 -27.80 16.24 11.94
CA ILE A 583 -28.19 15.19 12.89
C ILE A 583 -28.73 15.86 14.15
N ALA A 584 -29.99 15.60 14.47
CA ALA A 584 -30.71 16.18 15.61
C ALA A 584 -30.19 15.64 16.96
N GLU A 585 -30.32 16.44 18.02
CA GLU A 585 -29.82 16.05 19.35
C GLU A 585 -30.76 15.11 20.10
N SER A 586 -32.05 15.25 19.81
CA SER A 586 -33.16 14.51 20.38
C SER A 586 -34.36 14.63 19.45
N GLU A 587 -35.36 13.79 19.63
CA GLU A 587 -36.63 13.85 18.90
C GLU A 587 -37.29 15.24 18.92
N SER A 588 -37.19 15.96 20.04
CA SER A 588 -37.76 17.32 20.18
C SER A 588 -37.15 18.35 19.22
N THR A 589 -35.92 18.11 18.77
CA THR A 589 -35.16 19.00 17.87
C THR A 589 -35.20 18.54 16.41
N ALA A 590 -35.75 17.35 16.15
CA ALA A 590 -35.90 16.79 14.82
C ALA A 590 -37.02 17.51 14.04
N SER A 591 -36.79 17.80 12.76
CA SER A 591 -37.81 18.33 11.86
C SER A 591 -38.45 17.25 10.99
N ILE A 592 -37.80 16.09 10.87
CA ILE A 592 -38.27 14.91 10.13
C ILE A 592 -38.14 13.66 11.00
N GLY A 593 -39.00 12.66 10.78
CA GLY A 593 -38.96 11.40 11.51
C GLY A 593 -39.54 11.50 12.92
N ARG A 594 -40.53 12.37 13.13
CA ARG A 594 -41.20 12.50 14.45
C ARG A 594 -42.18 11.35 14.69
N PRO A 595 -42.38 10.89 15.93
CA PRO A 595 -43.34 9.83 16.22
C PRO A 595 -44.76 10.15 15.74
N ALA A 596 -45.34 9.21 15.00
CA ALA A 596 -46.71 9.25 14.45
C ALA A 596 -47.62 8.21 15.13
N ASN A 597 -47.22 7.70 16.30
CA ASN A 597 -47.89 6.58 16.99
C ASN A 597 -49.36 6.82 17.30
N ARG A 598 -49.78 8.09 17.41
CA ARG A 598 -51.19 8.48 17.56
C ARG A 598 -52.08 7.96 16.41
N PHE A 599 -51.50 7.68 15.24
CA PHE A 599 -52.18 7.16 14.06
C PHE A 599 -51.75 5.71 13.72
N GLY A 600 -51.06 5.01 14.63
CA GLY A 600 -50.43 3.72 14.34
C GLY A 600 -51.39 2.64 13.81
N GLU A 601 -52.57 2.47 14.42
CA GLU A 601 -53.58 1.51 13.96
C GLU A 601 -54.09 1.85 12.54
N HIS A 602 -54.42 3.12 12.30
CA HIS A 602 -54.84 3.60 10.98
C HIS A 602 -53.76 3.43 9.90
N ILE A 603 -52.49 3.64 10.25
CA ILE A 603 -51.36 3.41 9.33
C ILE A 603 -51.24 1.91 8.99
N GLU A 604 -51.44 1.02 9.96
CA GLU A 604 -51.35 -0.42 9.70
C GLU A 604 -52.48 -0.94 8.82
N GLU A 605 -53.69 -0.39 8.97
CA GLU A 605 -54.89 -0.82 8.24
C GLU A 605 -55.02 -0.18 6.85
N GLU A 606 -54.75 1.12 6.71
CA GLU A 606 -55.14 1.90 5.53
C GLU A 606 -53.95 2.37 4.65
N PHE A 607 -52.72 2.36 5.16
CA PHE A 607 -51.56 2.82 4.36
C PHE A 607 -50.98 1.68 3.50
N ILE A 608 -50.58 2.02 2.28
CA ILE A 608 -50.03 1.07 1.30
C ILE A 608 -48.50 1.03 1.42
N PRO A 609 -47.87 -0.17 1.47
CA PRO A 609 -46.41 -0.29 1.36
C PRO A 609 -45.90 0.30 0.04
N VAL A 610 -44.88 1.17 0.12
CA VAL A 610 -44.36 1.86 -1.08
C VAL A 610 -43.71 0.90 -2.08
N THR A 611 -43.30 -0.30 -1.65
CA THR A 611 -42.79 -1.37 -2.52
C THR A 611 -43.83 -1.90 -3.52
N ARG A 612 -45.12 -1.66 -3.26
CA ARG A 612 -46.23 -1.99 -4.17
C ARG A 612 -46.57 -0.85 -5.13
N LEU A 613 -45.97 0.34 -4.96
CA LEU A 613 -46.20 1.51 -5.78
C LEU A 613 -45.18 1.57 -6.92
N THR A 614 -45.62 1.93 -8.12
CA THR A 614 -44.75 2.11 -9.28
C THR A 614 -44.14 3.51 -9.26
N THR A 615 -42.83 3.62 -9.05
CA THR A 615 -42.12 4.92 -9.10
C THR A 615 -41.60 5.22 -10.49
N ASN A 616 -41.82 6.43 -11.00
CA ASN A 616 -41.11 6.94 -12.17
C ASN A 616 -39.58 7.02 -11.86
N PRO A 617 -38.71 6.38 -12.67
CA PRO A 617 -37.26 6.38 -12.46
C PRO A 617 -36.59 7.76 -12.41
N GLU A 618 -37.17 8.79 -13.06
CA GLU A 618 -36.59 10.14 -13.09
C GLU A 618 -37.04 11.01 -11.91
N ALA A 619 -38.27 10.80 -11.42
CA ALA A 619 -38.90 11.65 -10.40
C ALA A 619 -38.17 11.61 -9.04
N TRP A 620 -37.62 10.45 -8.66
CA TRP A 620 -36.88 10.35 -7.39
C TRP A 620 -35.50 11.03 -7.46
N GLN A 621 -34.89 11.15 -8.64
CA GLN A 621 -33.60 11.83 -8.82
C GLN A 621 -33.74 13.33 -8.60
N GLU A 622 -34.82 13.92 -9.12
CA GLU A 622 -35.16 15.33 -8.87
C GLU A 622 -35.43 15.56 -7.37
N ALA A 623 -36.21 14.68 -6.74
CA ALA A 623 -36.54 14.74 -5.32
C ALA A 623 -35.30 14.62 -4.40
N ALA A 624 -34.31 13.81 -4.78
CA ALA A 624 -33.09 13.61 -3.98
C ALA A 624 -32.29 14.89 -3.75
N SER A 625 -32.45 15.91 -4.61
CA SER A 625 -31.76 17.19 -4.45
C SER A 625 -32.34 18.10 -3.36
N ALA A 626 -33.57 17.84 -2.90
CA ALA A 626 -34.31 18.75 -2.02
C ALA A 626 -34.94 18.09 -0.78
N VAL A 627 -35.25 16.78 -0.84
CA VAL A 627 -36.12 16.12 0.15
C VAL A 627 -35.61 16.17 1.59
N LEU A 628 -34.30 16.17 1.80
CA LEU A 628 -33.67 16.27 3.13
C LEU A 628 -32.93 17.60 3.38
N ARG A 629 -32.97 18.53 2.43
CA ARG A 629 -32.23 19.80 2.55
C ARG A 629 -32.86 20.70 3.61
N GLY A 630 -32.05 21.15 4.57
CA GLY A 630 -32.46 21.95 5.72
C GLY A 630 -33.19 21.15 6.81
N GLN A 631 -33.23 19.82 6.71
CA GLN A 631 -33.87 18.97 7.70
C GLN A 631 -32.90 18.60 8.83
N ARG A 632 -33.49 18.33 10.00
CA ARG A 632 -32.85 17.77 11.19
C ARG A 632 -33.45 16.40 11.46
N ALA A 633 -32.62 15.36 11.33
CA ALA A 633 -33.05 13.97 11.48
C ALA A 633 -32.39 13.33 12.71
N THR A 634 -33.13 12.49 13.43
CA THR A 634 -32.54 11.67 14.50
C THR A 634 -31.74 10.51 13.91
N GLU A 635 -30.85 9.92 14.71
CA GLU A 635 -30.05 8.77 14.29
C GLU A 635 -30.91 7.54 14.03
N GLU A 636 -31.95 7.37 14.84
CA GLU A 636 -32.97 6.32 14.75
C GLU A 636 -33.72 6.42 13.41
N PHE A 637 -34.14 7.63 13.03
CA PHE A 637 -34.78 7.86 11.73
C PHE A 637 -33.85 7.54 10.57
N LEU A 638 -32.60 8.02 10.59
CA LEU A 638 -31.63 7.76 9.50
C LEU A 638 -31.32 6.26 9.35
N SER A 639 -31.32 5.52 10.45
CA SER A 639 -31.21 4.07 10.45
C SER A 639 -32.43 3.38 9.84
N ALA A 640 -33.64 3.78 10.24
CA ALA A 640 -34.88 3.16 9.77
C ALA A 640 -35.16 3.47 8.30
N ALA A 641 -34.84 4.70 7.88
CA ALA A 641 -35.09 5.25 6.56
C ALA A 641 -34.24 4.62 5.45
N SER A 642 -33.16 3.91 5.75
CA SER A 642 -32.31 3.32 4.70
C SER A 642 -32.93 2.14 3.97
N ASP A 643 -33.95 1.50 4.54
CA ASP A 643 -34.66 0.39 3.90
C ASP A 643 -35.97 0.88 3.28
N PHE A 644 -36.08 0.71 1.97
CA PHE A 644 -37.28 1.07 1.21
C PHE A 644 -38.52 0.26 1.65
N VAL A 645 -38.33 -0.94 2.23
CA VAL A 645 -39.41 -1.80 2.76
C VAL A 645 -40.10 -1.17 3.97
N ASN A 646 -39.42 -0.29 4.72
CA ASN A 646 -39.94 0.30 5.94
C ASN A 646 -40.96 1.42 5.70
N TYR A 647 -41.20 1.81 4.44
CA TYR A 647 -42.06 2.95 4.12
C TYR A 647 -43.49 2.55 3.77
N ARG A 648 -44.45 3.36 4.24
CA ARG A 648 -45.85 3.31 3.82
C ARG A 648 -46.39 4.69 3.50
N ALA A 649 -47.35 4.76 2.59
CA ALA A 649 -48.01 6.01 2.20
C ALA A 649 -49.54 5.85 2.21
N GLY A 650 -50.24 6.88 2.70
CA GLY A 650 -51.70 6.89 2.80
C GLY A 650 -52.22 8.25 3.26
N GLN A 651 -53.54 8.42 3.34
CA GLN A 651 -54.16 9.66 3.81
C GLN A 651 -54.55 9.53 5.29
N LEU A 652 -54.23 10.57 6.07
CA LEU A 652 -54.71 10.68 7.45
C LEU A 652 -56.16 11.20 7.48
N PRO A 653 -56.97 10.83 8.50
CA PRO A 653 -58.35 11.26 8.59
C PRO A 653 -58.48 12.80 8.59
N GLY A 654 -59.26 13.34 7.65
CA GLY A 654 -59.51 14.78 7.54
C GLY A 654 -58.42 15.57 6.79
N GLU A 655 -57.42 14.91 6.22
CA GLU A 655 -56.37 15.53 5.41
C GLU A 655 -56.48 15.16 3.93
N GLY A 656 -56.33 16.14 3.03
CA GLY A 656 -56.35 15.91 1.58
C GLY A 656 -55.00 15.51 0.97
N ALA A 657 -53.91 15.56 1.74
CA ALA A 657 -52.56 15.25 1.28
C ALA A 657 -52.15 13.81 1.65
N VAL A 658 -51.31 13.19 0.82
CA VAL A 658 -50.74 11.88 1.09
C VAL A 658 -49.63 12.02 2.12
N THR A 659 -49.73 11.29 3.22
CA THR A 659 -48.73 11.23 4.28
C THR A 659 -47.80 10.04 4.05
N LEU A 660 -46.48 10.30 4.12
CA LEU A 660 -45.45 9.27 4.09
C LEU A 660 -44.94 9.02 5.51
N VAL A 661 -44.83 7.74 5.86
CA VAL A 661 -44.28 7.28 7.15
C VAL A 661 -43.22 6.22 6.93
N CYS A 662 -42.29 6.11 7.87
CA CYS A 662 -41.24 5.11 7.91
C CYS A 662 -41.31 4.36 9.24
N ARG A 663 -41.18 3.04 9.23
CA ARG A 663 -41.20 2.23 10.46
C ARG A 663 -39.81 2.14 11.06
N ASP A 664 -39.69 2.47 12.34
CA ASP A 664 -38.49 2.13 13.10
C ASP A 664 -38.43 0.62 13.35
N CYS A 665 -37.30 0.00 13.02
CA CYS A 665 -37.08 -1.43 13.19
C CYS A 665 -36.86 -1.84 14.65
N ARG A 666 -36.44 -0.92 15.54
CA ARG A 666 -36.14 -1.21 16.95
C ARG A 666 -37.39 -1.16 17.82
N ASP A 667 -38.06 -0.01 17.81
CA ASP A 667 -39.20 0.25 18.70
C ASP A 667 -40.56 -0.04 18.03
N LYS A 668 -40.54 -0.46 16.76
CA LYS A 668 -41.73 -0.73 15.92
C LYS A 668 -42.67 0.46 15.78
N GLU A 669 -42.18 1.66 16.07
CA GLU A 669 -42.91 2.91 15.98
C GLU A 669 -42.97 3.44 14.54
N TRP A 670 -44.01 4.23 14.25
CA TRP A 670 -44.16 4.87 12.94
C TRP A 670 -43.65 6.30 13.02
N LEU A 671 -42.72 6.66 12.15
CA LEU A 671 -42.10 7.97 12.08
C LEU A 671 -42.67 8.76 10.89
N LEU A 672 -43.17 9.97 11.15
CA LEU A 672 -43.68 10.89 10.13
C LEU A 672 -42.53 11.44 9.28
N VAL A 673 -42.56 11.15 7.98
CA VAL A 673 -41.56 11.60 7.02
C VAL A 673 -41.96 12.93 6.38
N GLY A 674 -43.20 13.04 5.90
CA GLY A 674 -43.67 14.24 5.23
C GLY A 674 -45.05 14.09 4.59
N LYS A 675 -45.53 15.19 3.97
CA LYS A 675 -46.79 15.24 3.22
C LYS A 675 -46.53 15.57 1.76
N TYR A 676 -47.23 14.89 0.87
CA TYR A 676 -47.02 14.88 -0.57
C TYR A 676 -48.36 15.03 -1.31
N PRO A 677 -48.36 15.55 -2.55
CA PRO A 677 -49.60 15.78 -3.30
C PRO A 677 -50.31 14.48 -3.69
N ASP A 678 -49.56 13.41 -3.98
CA ASP A 678 -50.07 12.12 -4.42
C ASP A 678 -49.14 10.96 -4.01
N LEU A 679 -49.57 9.72 -4.27
CA LEU A 679 -48.85 8.50 -3.92
C LEU A 679 -47.54 8.34 -4.70
N ASP A 680 -47.48 8.83 -5.94
CA ASP A 680 -46.29 8.73 -6.79
C ASP A 680 -45.17 9.64 -6.28
N ALA A 681 -45.52 10.88 -5.89
CA ALA A 681 -44.62 11.82 -5.24
C ALA A 681 -44.12 11.30 -3.88
N ALA A 682 -45.00 10.67 -3.09
CA ALA A 682 -44.61 10.05 -1.82
C ALA A 682 -43.65 8.87 -2.03
N ALA A 683 -43.89 8.01 -3.03
CA ALA A 683 -43.01 6.89 -3.35
C ALA A 683 -41.65 7.34 -3.91
N ALA A 684 -41.64 8.38 -4.76
CA ALA A 684 -40.42 8.99 -5.26
C ALA A 684 -39.59 9.60 -4.11
N ALA A 685 -40.23 10.29 -3.17
CA ALA A 685 -39.58 10.83 -1.99
C ALA A 685 -39.05 9.74 -1.06
N ALA A 686 -39.80 8.67 -0.81
CA ALA A 686 -39.34 7.52 -0.04
C ALA A 686 -38.08 6.90 -0.64
N ARG A 687 -38.04 6.73 -1.97
CA ARG A 687 -36.88 6.18 -2.66
C ARG A 687 -35.66 7.11 -2.61
N ALA A 688 -35.90 8.42 -2.74
CA ALA A 688 -34.87 9.43 -2.58
C ALA A 688 -34.28 9.46 -1.16
N ILE A 689 -35.13 9.43 -0.12
CA ILE A 689 -34.69 9.40 1.28
C ILE A 689 -33.94 8.10 1.58
N ALA A 690 -34.45 6.95 1.14
CA ALA A 690 -33.76 5.67 1.30
C ALA A 690 -32.37 5.68 0.66
N TRP A 691 -32.26 6.19 -0.57
CA TRP A 691 -30.96 6.31 -1.24
C TRP A 691 -30.01 7.27 -0.51
N ILE A 692 -30.48 8.44 -0.06
CA ILE A 692 -29.64 9.40 0.68
C ILE A 692 -29.21 8.82 2.03
N THR A 693 -30.09 8.15 2.75
CA THR A 693 -29.77 7.57 4.06
C THR A 693 -28.84 6.36 3.94
N GLN A 694 -28.98 5.54 2.89
CA GLN A 694 -27.97 4.53 2.51
C GLN A 694 -26.61 5.18 2.23
N LEU A 695 -26.58 6.32 1.53
CA LEU A 695 -25.36 7.08 1.27
C LEU A 695 -24.74 7.58 2.59
N VAL A 696 -25.53 8.16 3.48
CA VAL A 696 -25.09 8.60 4.82
C VAL A 696 -24.57 7.42 5.64
N ASN A 697 -25.26 6.29 5.68
CA ASN A 697 -24.83 5.08 6.38
C ASN A 697 -23.50 4.55 5.83
N ARG A 698 -23.35 4.48 4.50
CA ARG A 698 -22.09 4.08 3.85
C ARG A 698 -20.92 4.98 4.27
N TRP A 699 -21.10 6.30 4.23
CA TRP A 699 -20.03 7.27 4.58
C TRP A 699 -19.87 7.48 6.08
N SER A 700 -20.83 7.04 6.89
CA SER A 700 -20.67 7.02 8.33
C SER A 700 -19.60 6.00 8.74
N ARG A 701 -19.42 4.90 7.99
CA ARG A 701 -18.42 3.84 8.27
C ARG A 701 -17.01 4.33 7.95
N GLU A 702 -16.41 5.02 8.92
CA GLU A 702 -15.06 5.55 8.81
C GLU A 702 -14.15 5.05 9.93
N LEU A 703 -12.85 4.99 9.60
CA LEU A 703 -11.76 4.69 10.52
C LEU A 703 -10.78 5.85 10.50
N TYR A 704 -10.48 6.41 11.66
CA TYR A 704 -9.46 7.43 11.85
C TYR A 704 -8.42 6.97 12.88
N VAL A 705 -7.16 7.29 12.60
CA VAL A 705 -6.06 7.11 13.55
C VAL A 705 -5.50 8.48 13.93
N VAL A 706 -5.54 8.80 15.22
CA VAL A 706 -5.02 10.04 15.79
C VAL A 706 -3.80 9.73 16.63
N GLU A 707 -2.66 10.32 16.25
CA GLU A 707 -1.39 10.13 16.93
C GLU A 707 -1.27 11.09 18.12
N HIS A 708 -1.16 10.56 19.33
CA HIS A 708 -1.08 11.41 20.52
C HIS A 708 0.16 12.28 20.49
N THR A 709 1.31 11.79 20.03
CA THR A 709 2.56 12.57 19.87
C THR A 709 2.33 13.89 19.12
N LEU A 710 1.41 13.95 18.15
CA LEU A 710 1.08 15.17 17.41
C LEU A 710 0.08 16.10 18.14
N LEU A 711 -0.60 15.63 19.18
CA LEU A 711 -1.44 16.43 20.09
C LEU A 711 -0.62 17.13 21.18
N ARG A 712 0.68 16.84 21.33
CA ARG A 712 1.55 17.39 22.39
C ARG A 712 1.54 18.92 22.46
N PHE A 713 1.30 19.57 21.33
CA PHE A 713 1.21 21.02 21.22
C PHE A 713 0.05 21.62 22.05
N GLY A 714 -0.97 20.82 22.38
CA GLY A 714 -2.04 21.24 23.29
C GLY A 714 -1.58 21.51 24.72
N ARG A 715 -0.34 21.13 25.08
CA ARG A 715 0.30 21.47 26.37
C ARG A 715 0.97 22.85 26.38
N LEU A 716 1.13 23.51 25.23
CA LEU A 716 1.83 24.80 25.15
C LEU A 716 1.07 25.85 25.97
N ARG A 717 1.67 26.34 27.06
CA ARG A 717 1.13 27.48 27.81
C ARG A 717 1.44 28.78 27.05
N SER A 718 0.68 29.85 27.30
CA SER A 718 0.90 31.21 26.73
C SER A 718 2.35 31.73 26.91
N SER A 719 3.08 31.18 27.89
CA SER A 719 4.50 31.45 28.16
C SER A 719 5.51 30.74 27.24
N ASP A 720 5.10 29.72 26.47
CA ASP A 720 5.96 28.88 25.61
C ASP A 720 6.03 29.37 24.13
N LYS A 721 5.71 30.65 23.87
CA LYS A 721 6.01 31.26 22.56
C LYS A 721 7.52 31.09 22.28
N PRO A 722 7.95 30.71 21.05
CA PRO A 722 9.33 30.96 20.66
C PRO A 722 9.56 32.47 20.69
N ARG A 723 10.19 32.97 21.75
CA ARG A 723 10.55 34.39 21.86
C ARG A 723 11.57 34.72 20.76
N PRO A 724 11.38 35.81 19.98
CA PRO A 724 12.51 36.50 19.40
C PRO A 724 13.44 36.93 20.55
N GLU A 725 14.75 36.87 20.35
CA GLU A 725 15.74 37.33 21.32
C GLU A 725 15.49 38.81 21.66
N THR A 726 14.78 39.08 22.75
CA THR A 726 14.90 40.28 23.62
C THR A 726 13.84 40.28 24.72
N ASP A 727 14.36 40.40 25.93
CA ASP A 727 13.81 40.98 27.16
C ASP A 727 12.66 40.33 27.97
N ASN A 728 13.08 40.03 29.20
CA ASN A 728 12.47 40.19 30.52
C ASN A 728 11.28 39.35 31.00
N GLU A 729 11.45 38.97 32.28
CA GLU A 729 10.59 38.21 33.17
C GLU A 729 9.67 39.14 33.94
N CYS A 730 8.37 38.82 33.99
CA CYS A 730 7.50 38.84 35.16
C CYS A 730 6.07 38.51 34.71
N ASP A 731 5.46 37.44 35.22
CA ASP A 731 4.48 37.55 36.30
C ASP A 731 3.85 36.18 36.69
N ARG A 732 3.30 36.17 37.90
CA ARG A 732 2.99 35.04 38.78
C ARG A 732 1.70 34.27 38.46
N ASP A 733 1.77 32.98 38.76
CA ASP A 733 0.94 32.22 39.72
C ASP A 733 -0.58 32.47 39.77
N SER A 734 -1.35 31.44 39.41
CA SER A 734 -2.67 31.18 39.99
C SER A 734 -2.96 29.69 39.93
N GLY A 735 -3.06 29.07 41.11
CA GLY A 735 -3.27 27.65 41.28
C GLY A 735 -4.70 27.20 40.98
N TYR A 736 -4.80 26.10 40.23
CA TYR A 736 -5.85 25.09 40.32
C TYR A 736 -5.41 23.89 39.47
N GLU A 737 -5.16 22.73 40.08
CA GLU A 737 -4.98 21.47 39.35
C GLU A 737 -6.04 20.47 39.85
N PRO A 738 -7.03 20.09 39.03
CA PRO A 738 -7.79 18.88 39.28
C PRO A 738 -6.95 17.66 38.84
N PRO A 739 -7.11 16.49 39.46
CA PRO A 739 -6.35 15.30 39.09
C PRO A 739 -6.92 14.73 37.79
N ALA A 740 -6.44 15.21 36.66
CA ALA A 740 -6.62 14.55 35.37
C ALA A 740 -5.50 13.53 35.21
N VAL A 741 -5.86 12.27 34.98
CA VAL A 741 -4.91 11.23 34.56
C VAL A 741 -4.07 11.81 33.40
N PRO A 742 -2.72 11.78 33.47
CA PRO A 742 -1.91 12.45 32.45
C PRO A 742 -2.15 11.78 31.09
N PHE A 743 -2.71 12.54 30.13
CA PHE A 743 -2.87 12.09 28.75
C PHE A 743 -1.52 11.58 28.23
N VAL A 744 -1.48 10.32 27.82
CA VAL A 744 -0.24 9.64 27.42
C VAL A 744 0.06 9.97 25.97
N TYR A 745 1.23 10.58 25.73
CA TYR A 745 1.64 11.01 24.39
C TYR A 745 2.55 10.00 23.70
N SER A 746 3.31 9.24 24.47
CA SER A 746 4.33 8.35 23.95
C SER A 746 3.70 7.07 23.39
N PHE A 747 4.01 6.78 22.12
CA PHE A 747 3.62 5.55 21.43
C PHE A 747 2.15 5.16 21.65
N THR A 748 1.26 6.16 21.64
CA THR A 748 -0.17 5.96 21.82
C THR A 748 -0.93 6.56 20.64
N ILE A 749 -1.92 5.82 20.15
CA ILE A 749 -2.89 6.28 19.16
C ILE A 749 -4.30 6.15 19.72
N SER A 750 -5.16 7.10 19.36
CA SER A 750 -6.60 6.92 19.43
C SER A 750 -7.09 6.43 18.07
N VAL A 751 -7.88 5.37 18.09
CA VAL A 751 -8.52 4.77 16.93
C VAL A 751 -10.01 5.04 17.03
N ILE A 752 -10.50 5.87 16.11
CA ILE A 752 -11.88 6.32 16.10
C ILE A 752 -12.61 5.54 15.01
N VAL A 753 -13.62 4.79 15.44
CA VAL A 753 -14.41 3.92 14.56
C VAL A 753 -15.86 4.34 14.68
N SER A 754 -16.50 4.57 13.55
CA SER A 754 -17.94 4.81 13.57
C SER A 754 -18.71 3.51 13.78
N THR A 755 -19.68 3.52 14.67
CA THR A 755 -20.67 2.46 14.80
C THR A 755 -21.76 2.69 13.76
N ALA A 756 -22.07 1.68 12.94
CA ALA A 756 -23.15 1.78 11.96
C ALA A 756 -24.49 2.09 12.65
N MET A 757 -25.36 2.85 11.98
CA MET A 757 -26.60 3.34 12.58
C MET A 757 -27.56 2.22 12.99
N ALA A 758 -27.52 1.06 12.35
CA ALA A 758 -28.46 -0.05 12.53
C ALA A 758 -28.00 -1.17 13.49
N VAL A 759 -26.78 -1.10 14.01
CA VAL A 759 -26.19 -2.16 14.85
C VAL A 759 -26.32 -1.75 16.31
N GLU A 760 -27.14 -2.45 17.09
CA GLU A 760 -26.91 -2.50 18.55
C GLU A 760 -25.48 -2.98 18.73
N ILE A 761 -24.69 -2.21 19.48
CA ILE A 761 -23.27 -2.45 19.70
C ILE A 761 -23.13 -3.82 20.39
N GLY A 762 -23.03 -4.89 19.59
CA GLY A 762 -22.63 -6.18 20.10
C GLY A 762 -21.19 -6.08 20.58
N SER A 763 -20.91 -6.56 21.79
CA SER A 763 -19.54 -6.71 22.31
C SER A 763 -18.62 -7.44 21.32
N GLU A 764 -19.18 -8.32 20.49
CA GLU A 764 -18.46 -9.10 19.46
C GLU A 764 -17.87 -8.21 18.35
N TYR A 765 -18.66 -7.35 17.70
CA TYR A 765 -18.16 -6.44 16.65
C TYR A 765 -17.01 -5.54 17.15
N GLN A 766 -17.17 -4.95 18.33
CA GLN A 766 -16.11 -4.14 18.91
C GLN A 766 -14.85 -4.96 19.20
N THR A 767 -15.01 -6.22 19.63
CA THR A 767 -13.89 -7.14 19.89
C THR A 767 -13.15 -7.45 18.59
N THR A 768 -13.86 -7.82 17.52
CA THR A 768 -13.29 -8.08 16.20
C THR A 768 -12.55 -6.86 15.63
N VAL A 769 -13.15 -5.66 15.74
CA VAL A 769 -12.49 -4.40 15.35
C VAL A 769 -11.19 -4.18 16.13
N ARG A 770 -11.22 -4.38 17.46
CA ARG A 770 -10.03 -4.24 18.31
C ARG A 770 -8.96 -5.24 17.93
N GLU A 771 -9.31 -6.50 17.70
CA GLU A 771 -8.37 -7.56 17.31
C GLU A 771 -7.70 -7.28 15.97
N ILE A 772 -8.49 -6.95 14.94
CA ILE A 772 -7.99 -6.62 13.59
C ILE A 772 -7.01 -5.45 13.66
N ILE A 773 -7.39 -4.37 14.34
CA ILE A 773 -6.57 -3.17 14.41
C ILE A 773 -5.30 -3.43 15.24
N ARG A 774 -5.39 -4.12 16.38
CA ARG A 774 -4.24 -4.51 17.19
C ARG A 774 -3.27 -5.41 16.41
N ALA A 775 -3.77 -6.38 15.66
CA ALA A 775 -2.93 -7.26 14.84
C ALA A 775 -2.14 -6.49 13.77
N ASN A 776 -2.71 -5.41 13.23
CA ASN A 776 -2.02 -4.55 12.25
C ASN A 776 -1.11 -3.49 12.87
N THR A 777 -1.38 -3.07 14.12
CA THR A 777 -0.64 -2.03 14.85
C THR A 777 0.75 -2.54 15.26
N PRO A 778 1.82 -1.72 15.16
CA PRO A 778 3.13 -2.08 15.72
C PRO A 778 3.05 -2.38 17.22
N ALA A 779 3.70 -3.45 17.69
CA ALA A 779 3.51 -3.99 19.05
C ALA A 779 3.87 -3.02 20.21
N HIS A 780 4.73 -2.04 19.95
CA HIS A 780 5.11 -1.03 20.95
C HIS A 780 4.14 0.15 21.02
N ILE A 781 3.13 0.21 20.13
CA ILE A 781 2.14 1.27 20.07
C ILE A 781 0.86 0.81 20.77
N VAL A 782 0.43 1.58 21.75
CA VAL A 782 -0.85 1.41 22.44
C VAL A 782 -1.96 1.97 21.56
N ALA A 783 -2.96 1.15 21.27
CA ALA A 783 -4.18 1.56 20.57
C ALA A 783 -5.34 1.68 21.56
N GLU A 784 -5.83 2.90 21.71
CA GLU A 784 -7.05 3.24 22.45
C GLU A 784 -8.20 3.38 21.46
N PHE A 785 -9.40 2.96 21.82
CA PHE A 785 -10.53 2.89 20.89
C PHE A 785 -11.63 3.85 21.35
N CYS A 786 -12.14 4.67 20.43
CA CYS A 786 -13.38 5.41 20.62
C CYS A 786 -14.38 4.97 19.54
N PHE A 787 -15.47 4.35 19.97
CA PHE A 787 -16.58 3.96 19.10
C PHE A 787 -17.61 5.07 19.13
N LEU A 788 -17.85 5.71 17.99
CA LEU A 788 -18.71 6.88 17.88
C LEU A 788 -19.94 6.58 17.04
N ARG A 789 -21.11 7.02 17.52
CA ARG A 789 -22.29 7.16 16.66
C ARG A 789 -22.11 8.35 15.69
N PRO A 790 -22.89 8.44 14.60
CA PRO A 790 -22.68 9.46 13.56
C PRO A 790 -22.65 10.92 14.04
N ARG A 791 -23.44 11.30 15.06
CA ARG A 791 -23.34 12.65 15.65
C ARG A 791 -21.99 12.87 16.36
N GLY A 792 -21.54 11.87 17.10
CA GLY A 792 -20.20 11.87 17.70
C GLY A 792 -19.11 11.97 16.63
N MET A 793 -19.26 11.21 15.54
CA MET A 793 -18.33 11.24 14.40
C MET A 793 -18.31 12.62 13.72
N TYR A 794 -19.46 13.26 13.49
CA TYR A 794 -19.54 14.63 12.96
C TYR A 794 -18.76 15.63 13.82
N SER A 795 -18.96 15.56 15.13
CA SER A 795 -18.28 16.41 16.12
C SER A 795 -16.77 16.17 16.11
N PHE A 796 -16.35 14.91 16.07
CA PHE A 796 -14.95 14.51 15.95
C PHE A 796 -14.32 15.01 14.65
N GLU A 797 -14.95 14.79 13.49
CA GLU A 797 -14.43 15.17 12.19
C GLU A 797 -14.21 16.69 12.09
N SER A 798 -15.12 17.49 12.65
CA SER A 798 -14.97 18.94 12.75
C SER A 798 -13.66 19.34 13.45
N LEU A 799 -13.36 18.69 14.60
CA LEU A 799 -12.14 18.95 15.37
C LEU A 799 -10.90 18.40 14.68
N TYR A 800 -10.99 17.17 14.15
CA TYR A 800 -9.91 16.48 13.47
C TYR A 800 -9.44 17.25 12.23
N TRP A 801 -10.34 17.71 11.38
CA TRP A 801 -9.97 18.43 10.16
C TRP A 801 -9.40 19.82 10.45
N ALA A 802 -9.93 20.55 11.44
CA ALA A 802 -9.34 21.80 11.91
C ALA A 802 -7.91 21.60 12.44
N TRP A 803 -7.67 20.51 13.17
CA TRP A 803 -6.35 20.13 13.65
C TRP A 803 -5.38 19.75 12.51
N ARG A 804 -5.83 18.92 11.55
CA ARG A 804 -5.02 18.53 10.38
C ARG A 804 -4.63 19.74 9.53
N GLU A 805 -5.53 20.70 9.36
CA GLU A 805 -5.23 21.95 8.65
C GLU A 805 -4.22 22.81 9.40
N ALA A 806 -4.37 22.95 10.73
CA ALA A 806 -3.41 23.70 11.55
C ALA A 806 -2.00 23.11 11.45
N LEU A 807 -1.86 21.77 11.56
CA LEU A 807 -0.59 21.06 11.41
C LEU A 807 0.07 21.33 10.05
N ARG A 808 -0.72 21.32 8.97
CA ARG A 808 -0.24 21.55 7.61
C ARG A 808 0.27 22.98 7.42
N ASN A 809 -0.44 23.96 7.97
CA ASN A 809 -0.11 25.37 7.83
C ASN A 809 1.06 25.79 8.74
N GLY A 810 1.35 25.03 9.79
CA GLY A 810 2.47 25.28 10.71
C GLY A 810 2.25 26.47 11.66
N ASP A 811 1.00 26.93 11.81
CA ASP A 811 0.61 27.98 12.75
C ASP A 811 0.55 27.41 14.17
N ILE A 812 1.59 27.66 14.96
CA ILE A 812 1.79 27.06 16.29
C ILE A 812 0.61 27.37 17.23
N ASP A 813 0.07 28.59 17.18
CA ASP A 813 -1.04 29.00 18.06
C ASP A 813 -2.33 28.26 17.68
N LYS A 814 -2.59 28.12 16.37
CA LYS A 814 -3.73 27.31 15.91
C LYS A 814 -3.54 25.84 16.25
N ILE A 815 -2.33 25.30 16.05
CA ILE A 815 -2.01 23.89 16.38
C ILE A 815 -2.25 23.63 17.86
N ALA A 816 -1.79 24.52 18.75
CA ALA A 816 -1.99 24.37 20.20
C ALA A 816 -3.49 24.33 20.55
N ARG A 817 -4.27 25.30 20.05
CA ARG A 817 -5.73 25.37 20.32
C ARG A 817 -6.49 24.16 19.77
N THR A 818 -6.25 23.77 18.52
CA THR A 818 -6.96 22.63 17.90
C THR A 818 -6.53 21.30 18.51
N SER A 819 -5.26 21.15 18.89
CA SER A 819 -4.77 19.97 19.61
C SER A 819 -5.41 19.85 21.00
N ALA A 820 -5.56 20.97 21.74
CA ALA A 820 -6.21 20.97 23.05
C ALA A 820 -7.69 20.55 22.96
N ARG A 821 -8.45 21.10 22.00
CA ARG A 821 -9.86 20.75 21.78
C ARG A 821 -10.05 19.31 21.35
N LEU A 822 -9.21 18.82 20.44
CA LEU A 822 -9.28 17.41 20.00
C LEU A 822 -8.90 16.46 21.13
N ARG A 823 -7.90 16.83 21.95
CA ARG A 823 -7.53 16.07 23.15
C ARG A 823 -8.69 15.97 24.13
N GLU A 824 -9.33 17.09 24.47
CA GLU A 824 -10.47 17.14 25.41
C GLU A 824 -11.61 16.22 24.94
N PHE A 825 -11.91 16.21 23.64
CA PHE A 825 -12.88 15.29 23.06
C PHE A 825 -12.49 13.81 23.24
N LEU A 826 -11.22 13.47 23.00
CA LEU A 826 -10.72 12.10 23.16
C LEU A 826 -10.66 11.64 24.63
N GLU A 827 -10.42 12.56 25.57
CA GLU A 827 -10.50 12.26 27.01
C GLU A 827 -11.95 11.94 27.42
N GLY A 828 -12.93 12.69 26.89
CA GLY A 828 -14.36 12.41 27.09
C GLY A 828 -14.76 11.01 26.62
N CYS A 829 -14.38 10.64 25.39
CA CYS A 829 -14.59 9.28 24.84
C CYS A 829 -14.13 8.16 25.80
N ARG A 830 -12.98 8.35 26.46
CA ARG A 830 -12.37 7.33 27.33
C ARG A 830 -13.15 7.17 28.63
N ALA A 831 -13.53 8.29 29.24
CA ALA A 831 -14.31 8.27 30.49
C ALA A 831 -15.65 7.54 30.29
N ASP A 832 -16.31 7.76 29.16
CA ASP A 832 -17.56 7.08 28.82
C ASP A 832 -17.35 5.57 28.60
N SER A 833 -16.25 5.18 27.94
CA SER A 833 -15.92 3.76 27.70
C SER A 833 -15.53 3.00 28.99
N GLU A 834 -14.86 3.65 29.94
CA GLU A 834 -14.52 3.06 31.24
C GLU A 834 -15.72 2.97 32.18
N ALA A 835 -16.68 3.90 32.06
CA ALA A 835 -17.94 3.84 32.79
C ALA A 835 -18.81 2.66 32.33
N GLU A 836 -18.89 2.39 31.02
CA GLU A 836 -19.61 1.23 30.48
C GLU A 836 -19.00 -0.11 30.91
N ALA A 837 -17.66 -0.22 30.99
CA ALA A 837 -16.97 -1.44 31.41
C ALA A 837 -17.12 -1.81 32.91
N HIS A 838 -17.63 -0.89 33.74
CA HIS A 838 -17.87 -1.13 35.17
C HIS A 838 -19.30 -1.60 35.49
N PHE A 839 -20.19 -1.67 34.50
CA PHE A 839 -21.57 -2.13 34.65
C PHE A 839 -21.85 -3.53 34.08
N ASP A 840 -20.83 -4.21 33.54
CA ASP A 840 -20.89 -5.62 33.10
C ASP A 840 -20.30 -6.61 34.12
#